data_AF-A0A3M6T5K9-F1
#
_entry.id   AF-A0A3M6T5K9-F1
#
_cell.length_a   1.000
_cell.length_b   1.000
_cell.length_c   1.000
_cell.angle_alpha   90.00
_cell.angle_beta   90.00
_cell.angle_gamma   90.00
#
_symmetry.space_group_name_H-M   'P 1'
#
loop_
_entity.id
_entity.type
_entity.pdbx_description
1 polymer ?
#
loop_
_entity_poly.entity_id
_entity_poly.type
_entity_poly.pdbx_seq_one_letter_code
_entity_poly.pdbx_strand_id
1 'polypeptide(L)'
;MARALTCRQAGVICRRLRSNCNHRIPLASTQRSNLCACAQVKQVTQPRIQVSRGVLQPSLFLLKIKTESIAYLVFVVVILPWVEGQFPRVCTDRDSLRDKTCCPVPKGFTTLCGCDGDRGKCQEVTIRDWTFKYSHYRPFQMEDERHNWPRALYNKVCISNANYAGYDCSKCAFGYYGKNCTQKKNLIRRNFLNLTAEEKDRFMRYVNMSKHYVSDFVVTSTSYKKINKTVMEGGDPKSYFYDVTNYDLFTWMHYYAASDTILPHDVTESDIDFAHDGQGFPTWHRLYMLAWERTLQEIGGDEEFALPFWDWTGNPTQCDPTICSEELLGVTNQTTGIVRDKYLDNWYVLCTSEQTNALKKPCYPNITRAGLKRDTDDEKEKKVKEQGYTMTFPTQTEVNFALRFETFDFPPYNKESSCNFKNILEGYVSTKTGFRLPNVHGLHNQVHIVVGGEMGDVPSASNDPIFLLHHAFVDRIYEKWLRKFNKDANVLSTYDAPIGHNRDDVIVPLFPVYTHQQMFKKSFEFGYDYQDVDEKGRSPDDEKEDESKYLGDCPQPDCYPNLPKSGAPGKLMCWWLMSVMLEYRSDFVVTSTSYEEIYRTVMHGGDPSHFFSDVTSYDLFTWMHYYAARDTILPHNKTESDIDFAHDGQGFLSWHRLYLLAWERTLQEVGNDEEFALPFWDWTGNPTQCDPAICSEELLGVTDQVTGIVRGKYLNDWNVLCTSEQTHDLTRPCNPADTRAGLKRNTDDEKEKKKKEKGYTMTFPTKTEVNFALRFETFDLPPYNKSSSCSFRNILEGYASTETGRHHFDVHDLHNRVHIVLGGEMADVPSASNDPIFALHHAFVDRIYEKWLRKFNKSANVLSTNDAPIGHNRDDVIVPLFPVYTHQQMFKKSFEFGYDYQDVDEKGRSPDHEKDNESESLGDYLTRPPISAAPGKLMCWWLMSVMLLWQLLLAD
;
A
#
# COMPACT_ATOMS: atom_id res chain seq x y z
N MET A 1 -47.74 -37.16 10.36
CA MET A 1 -47.01 -38.42 10.05
C MET A 1 -46.32 -38.30 8.70
N ALA A 2 -45.56 -39.30 8.26
CA ALA A 2 -44.49 -39.14 7.27
C ALA A 2 -44.88 -39.40 5.80
N ARG A 3 -44.09 -38.79 4.91
CA ARG A 3 -43.65 -39.26 3.56
C ARG A 3 -44.69 -39.50 2.43
N ALA A 4 -44.55 -38.64 1.40
CA ALA A 4 -44.07 -38.98 0.04
C ALA A 4 -45.04 -38.91 -1.18
N LEU A 5 -44.39 -38.88 -2.37
CA LEU A 5 -44.84 -39.28 -3.72
C LEU A 5 -45.67 -38.31 -4.62
N THR A 6 -44.92 -37.58 -5.46
CA THR A 6 -45.03 -37.53 -6.95
C THR A 6 -46.26 -36.99 -7.72
N CYS A 7 -45.94 -36.01 -8.58
CA CYS A 7 -46.28 -35.92 -10.02
C CYS A 7 -47.68 -35.49 -10.56
N ARG A 8 -47.59 -34.47 -11.44
CA ARG A 8 -48.25 -34.28 -12.77
C ARG A 8 -49.64 -33.59 -12.90
N GLN A 9 -49.58 -32.56 -13.76
CA GLN A 9 -50.49 -32.22 -14.88
C GLN A 9 -51.76 -31.34 -14.71
N ALA A 10 -51.70 -30.22 -15.44
CA ALA A 10 -52.73 -29.63 -16.33
C ALA A 10 -53.89 -28.76 -15.77
N GLY A 11 -54.38 -27.86 -16.63
CA GLY A 11 -55.43 -26.85 -16.39
C GLY A 11 -54.88 -25.41 -16.54
N VAL A 12 -54.86 -24.73 -17.70
CA VAL A 12 -55.85 -24.48 -18.80
C VAL A 12 -56.83 -23.31 -18.54
N ILE A 13 -56.37 -22.10 -18.93
CA ILE A 13 -57.06 -21.05 -19.73
C ILE A 13 -58.51 -20.61 -19.37
N CYS A 14 -58.64 -19.30 -19.08
CA CYS A 14 -59.70 -18.43 -19.63
C CYS A 14 -59.15 -16.98 -19.72
N ARG A 15 -59.00 -16.34 -20.90
CA ARG A 15 -60.02 -15.61 -21.72
C ARG A 15 -60.67 -14.45 -20.91
N ARG A 16 -60.58 -13.17 -21.27
CA ARG A 16 -60.99 -12.43 -22.52
C ARG A 16 -60.44 -10.97 -22.47
N LEU A 17 -60.39 -10.09 -23.50
CA LEU A 17 -60.54 -10.11 -24.99
C LEU A 17 -60.08 -8.74 -25.60
N ARG A 18 -59.49 -8.76 -26.82
CA ARG A 18 -59.51 -7.70 -27.89
C ARG A 18 -58.84 -6.34 -27.59
N SER A 19 -58.33 -5.56 -28.56
CA SER A 19 -58.12 -5.67 -30.04
C SER A 19 -57.10 -4.57 -30.46
N ASN A 20 -56.45 -4.46 -31.64
CA ASN A 20 -56.61 -4.97 -33.03
C ASN A 20 -55.24 -5.57 -33.53
N CYS A 21 -54.96 -6.08 -34.75
CA CYS A 21 -55.47 -5.98 -36.14
C CYS A 21 -54.93 -4.74 -36.95
N ASN A 22 -54.63 -4.78 -38.27
CA ASN A 22 -54.82 -5.85 -39.27
C ASN A 22 -53.95 -5.73 -40.57
N HIS A 23 -53.47 -6.89 -41.09
CA HIS A 23 -53.41 -7.29 -42.54
C HIS A 23 -52.50 -6.56 -43.58
N ARG A 24 -52.08 -7.12 -44.76
CA ARG A 24 -52.16 -8.48 -45.39
C ARG A 24 -51.13 -8.70 -46.56
N ILE A 25 -50.51 -9.89 -46.62
CA ILE A 25 -50.40 -10.89 -47.74
C ILE A 25 -50.82 -10.41 -49.16
N PRO A 26 -50.01 -10.59 -50.27
CA PRO A 26 -50.03 -11.86 -51.04
C PRO A 26 -48.85 -12.34 -51.94
N LEU A 27 -48.75 -13.69 -52.06
CA LEU A 27 -48.49 -14.55 -53.25
C LEU A 27 -47.09 -14.74 -53.94
N ALA A 28 -46.51 -15.93 -53.68
CA ALA A 28 -46.35 -17.09 -54.61
C ALA A 28 -45.11 -17.32 -55.55
N SER A 29 -44.65 -18.58 -55.54
CA SER A 29 -43.83 -19.33 -56.55
C SER A 29 -42.38 -18.85 -56.80
N THR A 30 -41.36 -19.68 -57.11
CA THR A 30 -41.13 -21.16 -57.17
C THR A 30 -39.61 -21.38 -56.89
N GLN A 31 -39.03 -22.54 -56.55
CA GLN A 31 -39.17 -23.91 -57.06
C GLN A 31 -38.42 -24.91 -56.11
N ARG A 32 -38.84 -26.20 -56.06
CA ARG A 32 -38.10 -27.48 -55.74
C ARG A 32 -36.86 -27.52 -54.79
N SER A 33 -36.62 -28.55 -53.97
CA SER A 33 -37.41 -29.69 -53.42
C SER A 33 -36.54 -30.60 -52.52
N ASN A 34 -37.09 -31.11 -51.39
CA ASN A 34 -37.05 -32.50 -50.85
C ASN A 34 -35.77 -33.40 -50.93
N LEU A 35 -35.44 -34.32 -50.00
CA LEU A 35 -35.83 -34.68 -48.61
C LEU A 35 -34.94 -35.88 -48.13
N CYS A 36 -35.10 -36.33 -46.87
CA CYS A 36 -34.83 -37.70 -46.35
C CYS A 36 -33.41 -38.35 -46.38
N ALA A 37 -32.76 -38.36 -45.20
CA ALA A 37 -32.49 -39.54 -44.35
C ALA A 37 -31.91 -40.89 -44.87
N CYS A 38 -30.98 -41.43 -44.05
CA CYS A 38 -30.66 -42.85 -43.76
C CYS A 38 -29.67 -43.68 -44.64
N ALA A 39 -29.07 -44.68 -43.95
CA ALA A 39 -28.38 -45.90 -44.41
C ALA A 39 -26.82 -45.90 -44.57
N GLN A 40 -26.23 -47.12 -44.48
CA GLN A 40 -24.81 -47.43 -44.20
C GLN A 40 -23.98 -47.87 -45.43
N VAL A 41 -22.67 -47.58 -45.41
CA VAL A 41 -21.53 -48.39 -45.96
C VAL A 41 -20.27 -48.04 -45.13
N LYS A 42 -19.35 -48.87 -44.61
CA LYS A 42 -19.08 -50.34 -44.57
C LYS A 42 -17.93 -50.91 -45.45
N GLN A 43 -16.69 -50.77 -44.96
CA GLN A 43 -15.46 -51.60 -45.15
C GLN A 43 -14.99 -52.05 -46.56
N VAL A 44 -13.72 -51.75 -46.88
CA VAL A 44 -12.73 -52.67 -47.53
C VAL A 44 -11.34 -52.44 -46.86
N THR A 45 -10.39 -53.38 -46.98
CA THR A 45 -9.22 -53.51 -46.07
C THR A 45 -7.85 -53.82 -46.72
N GLN A 46 -6.75 -53.40 -46.05
CA GLN A 46 -5.40 -54.03 -46.06
C GLN A 46 -4.53 -53.94 -47.35
N PRO A 47 -3.21 -54.32 -47.37
CA PRO A 47 -2.20 -54.39 -46.28
C PRO A 47 -0.74 -53.92 -46.62
N ARG A 48 0.03 -53.58 -45.57
CA ARG A 48 1.45 -53.94 -45.23
C ARG A 48 2.42 -54.45 -46.34
N ILE A 49 3.65 -53.87 -46.45
CA ILE A 49 5.00 -54.55 -46.41
C ILE A 49 6.20 -53.56 -46.49
N GLN A 50 7.40 -54.03 -46.13
CA GLN A 50 8.68 -53.30 -45.91
C GLN A 50 9.50 -52.98 -47.19
N VAL A 51 10.44 -52.04 -47.08
CA VAL A 51 11.77 -52.08 -47.73
C VAL A 51 12.85 -51.63 -46.72
N SER A 52 14.10 -52.10 -46.86
CA SER A 52 15.24 -51.75 -45.98
C SER A 52 16.58 -51.82 -46.71
N ARG A 53 17.58 -51.02 -46.30
CA ARG A 53 18.95 -50.90 -46.89
C ARG A 53 18.92 -50.24 -48.29
N GLY A 54 19.80 -49.32 -48.70
CA GLY A 54 21.05 -48.78 -48.14
C GLY A 54 22.29 -49.43 -48.77
N VAL A 55 23.26 -48.65 -49.30
CA VAL A 55 24.68 -49.01 -49.62
C VAL A 55 25.42 -47.90 -50.39
N LEU A 56 26.63 -47.50 -49.93
CA LEU A 56 27.76 -46.81 -50.64
C LEU A 56 27.54 -45.44 -51.34
N GLN A 57 28.51 -44.51 -51.50
CA GLN A 57 29.82 -44.25 -50.86
C GLN A 57 30.38 -42.88 -51.36
N PRO A 58 31.09 -42.08 -50.54
CA PRO A 58 31.86 -40.92 -51.01
C PRO A 58 33.37 -41.21 -51.15
N SER A 59 34.00 -40.76 -52.24
CA SER A 59 35.44 -40.95 -52.51
C SER A 59 36.22 -39.63 -52.51
N LEU A 60 36.96 -39.41 -51.42
CA LEU A 60 38.32 -38.82 -51.31
C LEU A 60 38.75 -37.57 -52.11
N PHE A 61 39.52 -36.72 -51.39
CA PHE A 61 40.40 -35.63 -51.87
C PHE A 61 39.71 -34.35 -52.39
N LEU A 62 40.21 -33.13 -52.14
CA LEU A 62 41.38 -32.70 -51.36
C LEU A 62 41.21 -31.25 -50.89
N LEU A 63 41.45 -30.95 -49.60
CA LEU A 63 41.92 -29.64 -49.14
C LEU A 63 42.67 -29.78 -47.82
N LYS A 64 43.72 -28.99 -47.63
CA LYS A 64 44.76 -29.23 -46.61
C LYS A 64 44.40 -28.56 -45.28
N ILE A 65 44.18 -29.36 -44.25
CA ILE A 65 44.35 -28.94 -42.85
C ILE A 65 45.67 -29.55 -42.36
N LYS A 66 46.55 -28.74 -41.75
CA LYS A 66 47.76 -29.27 -41.12
C LYS A 66 47.40 -29.86 -39.76
N THR A 67 48.05 -30.99 -39.46
CA THR A 67 48.28 -31.55 -38.13
C THR A 67 48.77 -30.46 -37.13
N GLU A 68 48.55 -30.58 -35.82
CA GLU A 68 48.76 -31.78 -35.01
C GLU A 68 47.71 -32.05 -33.90
N SER A 69 47.82 -33.22 -33.28
CA SER A 69 47.33 -33.59 -31.94
C SER A 69 45.82 -33.76 -31.72
N ILE A 70 45.34 -34.98 -32.01
CA ILE A 70 44.17 -35.58 -31.32
C ILE A 70 44.66 -36.28 -30.05
N ALA A 71 44.13 -35.91 -28.87
CA ALA A 71 43.82 -36.83 -27.76
C ALA A 71 43.22 -36.08 -26.56
N TYR A 72 41.91 -36.20 -26.32
CA TYR A 72 41.37 -36.81 -25.09
C TYR A 72 39.85 -37.01 -25.22
N LEU A 73 39.42 -38.27 -25.08
CA LEU A 73 38.01 -38.65 -25.04
C LEU A 73 37.48 -38.40 -23.63
N VAL A 74 36.89 -37.22 -23.38
CA VAL A 74 36.21 -36.95 -22.11
C VAL A 74 34.80 -37.53 -22.19
N PHE A 75 34.49 -38.43 -21.27
CA PHE A 75 33.13 -38.87 -21.01
C PHE A 75 32.33 -37.66 -20.50
N VAL A 76 31.46 -37.09 -21.35
CA VAL A 76 30.42 -36.16 -20.89
C VAL A 76 29.40 -36.99 -20.12
N VAL A 77 29.66 -37.17 -18.83
CA VAL A 77 28.63 -37.61 -17.89
C VAL A 77 27.57 -36.51 -17.88
N VAL A 78 26.39 -36.82 -18.43
CA VAL A 78 25.23 -35.92 -18.35
C VAL A 78 24.79 -35.88 -16.88
N ILE A 79 25.37 -34.96 -16.12
CA ILE A 79 24.86 -34.53 -14.83
C ILE A 79 23.68 -33.63 -15.16
N LEU A 80 22.46 -34.10 -14.87
CA LEU A 80 21.27 -33.25 -14.92
C LEU A 80 21.44 -32.11 -13.90
N PRO A 81 21.05 -30.87 -14.22
CA PRO A 81 21.14 -29.73 -13.30
C PRO A 81 20.09 -29.85 -12.20
N TRP A 82 20.54 -29.82 -10.95
CA TRP A 82 19.69 -29.89 -9.78
C TRP A 82 19.26 -28.45 -9.50
N VAL A 83 17.98 -28.13 -9.55
CA VAL A 83 17.51 -26.72 -9.37
C VAL A 83 17.14 -26.45 -7.90
N GLU A 84 16.69 -25.24 -7.56
CA GLU A 84 15.81 -24.99 -6.40
C GLU A 84 14.52 -24.39 -7.00
N GLY A 85 13.38 -25.03 -6.74
CA GLY A 85 12.22 -24.97 -7.63
C GLY A 85 10.90 -25.31 -6.95
N GLN A 86 9.87 -25.66 -7.73
CA GLN A 86 8.52 -26.02 -7.25
C GLN A 86 8.51 -27.39 -6.53
N PHE A 87 8.20 -28.50 -7.20
CA PHE A 87 8.21 -29.83 -6.57
C PHE A 87 9.38 -30.69 -7.06
N PRO A 88 10.25 -31.22 -6.17
CA PRO A 88 11.22 -32.22 -6.56
C PRO A 88 10.52 -33.44 -7.16
N ARG A 89 10.92 -33.85 -8.36
CA ARG A 89 10.39 -35.00 -9.12
C ARG A 89 10.37 -36.31 -8.33
N VAL A 90 11.28 -36.44 -7.38
CA VAL A 90 11.42 -37.61 -6.49
C VAL A 90 10.44 -37.62 -5.31
N CYS A 91 9.70 -36.52 -5.08
CA CYS A 91 8.68 -36.40 -4.02
C CYS A 91 7.24 -36.44 -4.56
N THR A 92 7.03 -36.37 -5.87
CA THR A 92 5.69 -36.37 -6.49
C THR A 92 5.13 -37.77 -6.74
N ASP A 93 5.67 -38.80 -6.09
CA ASP A 93 5.09 -40.13 -6.06
C ASP A 93 3.94 -40.23 -5.03
N ARG A 94 3.15 -41.30 -5.13
CA ARG A 94 1.97 -41.52 -4.28
C ARG A 94 2.33 -41.63 -2.79
N ASP A 95 3.43 -42.28 -2.43
CA ASP A 95 3.74 -42.59 -1.04
C ASP A 95 4.35 -41.37 -0.33
N SER A 96 5.23 -40.62 -0.99
CA SER A 96 5.71 -39.31 -0.48
C SER A 96 4.57 -38.30 -0.26
N LEU A 97 3.61 -38.24 -1.20
CA LEU A 97 2.43 -37.37 -1.08
C LEU A 97 1.42 -37.87 -0.02
N ARG A 98 1.20 -39.19 0.10
CA ARG A 98 0.30 -39.76 1.13
C ARG A 98 0.83 -39.51 2.53
N ASP A 99 2.13 -39.73 2.72
CA ASP A 99 2.79 -39.58 4.02
C ASP A 99 3.26 -38.14 4.26
N LYS A 100 2.87 -37.20 3.39
CA LYS A 100 3.17 -35.76 3.42
C LYS A 100 4.64 -35.45 3.70
N THR A 101 5.55 -36.20 3.10
CA THR A 101 6.98 -36.19 3.43
C THR A 101 7.83 -36.14 2.16
N CYS A 102 8.50 -35.01 1.92
CA CYS A 102 9.50 -34.85 0.86
C CYS A 102 10.90 -34.86 1.46
N CYS A 103 11.39 -36.06 1.80
CA CYS A 103 12.70 -36.28 2.42
C CYS A 103 13.55 -37.33 1.68
N PRO A 104 13.97 -37.08 0.42
CA PRO A 104 14.71 -38.05 -0.38
C PRO A 104 16.11 -38.39 0.20
N VAL A 105 16.68 -39.50 -0.28
CA VAL A 105 18.05 -39.94 0.04
C VAL A 105 19.03 -39.34 -0.97
N PRO A 106 20.06 -38.58 -0.54
CA PRO A 106 21.03 -37.99 -1.45
C PRO A 106 21.86 -39.01 -2.22
N LYS A 107 22.26 -38.64 -3.43
CA LYS A 107 23.06 -39.50 -4.31
C LYS A 107 24.43 -39.81 -3.69
N GLY A 108 24.62 -41.06 -3.28
CA GLY A 108 25.83 -41.54 -2.60
C GLY A 108 25.71 -41.69 -1.08
N PHE A 109 24.55 -41.41 -0.51
CA PHE A 109 24.22 -41.58 0.91
C PHE A 109 23.22 -42.72 1.09
N THR A 110 23.04 -43.17 2.34
CA THR A 110 22.16 -44.30 2.69
C THR A 110 20.93 -43.91 3.50
N THR A 111 20.85 -42.66 3.99
CA THR A 111 19.73 -42.18 4.81
C THR A 111 19.07 -40.90 4.26
N LEU A 112 17.83 -40.68 4.67
CA LEU A 112 17.04 -39.50 4.29
C LEU A 112 17.82 -38.22 4.63
N CYS A 113 17.85 -37.25 3.70
CA CYS A 113 18.53 -35.96 3.87
C CYS A 113 20.05 -36.04 4.18
N GLY A 114 20.67 -37.21 3.96
CA GLY A 114 22.10 -37.43 4.24
C GLY A 114 22.46 -37.36 5.73
N CYS A 115 21.59 -37.83 6.63
CA CYS A 115 21.88 -37.91 8.06
C CYS A 115 23.19 -38.69 8.35
N ASP A 116 23.49 -39.71 7.56
CA ASP A 116 24.71 -40.53 7.63
C ASP A 116 26.00 -39.79 7.22
N GLY A 117 25.89 -38.58 6.68
CA GLY A 117 26.99 -37.64 6.48
C GLY A 117 26.85 -36.33 7.27
N ASP A 118 25.93 -36.26 8.24
CA ASP A 118 25.52 -35.04 8.96
C ASP A 118 25.26 -33.84 8.02
N ARG A 119 24.56 -34.09 6.90
CA ARG A 119 24.18 -33.07 5.91
C ARG A 119 22.89 -32.34 6.23
N GLY A 120 21.95 -33.03 6.86
CA GLY A 120 20.63 -32.52 7.19
C GLY A 120 19.74 -33.63 7.74
N LYS A 121 18.49 -33.27 8.08
CA LYS A 121 17.53 -34.16 8.76
C LYS A 121 16.12 -33.95 8.19
N CYS A 122 15.36 -35.03 8.10
CA CYS A 122 13.93 -34.94 7.76
C CYS A 122 13.14 -34.42 8.97
N GLN A 123 12.50 -33.26 8.84
CA GLN A 123 11.82 -32.57 9.96
C GLN A 123 10.50 -31.95 9.49
N GLU A 124 9.58 -31.69 10.42
CA GLU A 124 8.35 -30.93 10.16
C GLU A 124 8.68 -29.49 9.75
N VAL A 125 8.00 -28.96 8.73
CA VAL A 125 8.14 -27.57 8.30
C VAL A 125 7.53 -26.67 9.37
N THR A 126 8.38 -25.95 10.09
CA THR A 126 7.94 -24.94 11.06
C THR A 126 7.53 -23.68 10.30
N ILE A 127 6.23 -23.57 10.01
CA ILE A 127 5.59 -22.36 9.49
C ILE A 127 4.82 -21.72 10.65
N ARG A 128 4.81 -20.38 10.70
CA ARG A 128 3.87 -19.61 11.52
C ARG A 128 2.43 -20.11 11.31
N ASP A 129 1.73 -20.45 12.38
CA ASP A 129 0.30 -20.74 12.28
C ASP A 129 -0.49 -19.42 12.14
N TRP A 130 -1.33 -19.33 11.11
CA TRP A 130 -2.16 -18.16 10.77
C TRP A 130 -3.33 -17.95 11.76
N THR A 131 -2.99 -17.66 13.01
CA THR A 131 -3.92 -17.54 14.16
C THR A 131 -4.54 -16.16 14.34
N PHE A 132 -4.10 -15.17 13.55
CA PHE A 132 -4.52 -13.77 13.65
C PHE A 132 -5.06 -13.27 12.31
N LYS A 133 -6.14 -12.48 12.35
CA LYS A 133 -6.58 -11.67 11.20
C LYS A 133 -5.79 -10.36 11.20
N TYR A 134 -5.19 -10.03 10.06
CA TYR A 134 -4.58 -8.72 9.80
C TYR A 134 -5.64 -7.72 9.31
N SER A 135 -5.30 -6.43 9.32
CA SER A 135 -6.19 -5.30 9.00
C SER A 135 -6.96 -5.44 7.68
N HIS A 136 -6.33 -6.06 6.70
CA HIS A 136 -6.85 -6.26 5.33
C HIS A 136 -7.11 -7.74 5.00
N TYR A 137 -7.33 -8.60 6.02
CA TYR A 137 -7.67 -10.01 5.85
C TYR A 137 -9.02 -10.19 5.13
N ARG A 138 -9.02 -11.01 4.06
CA ARG A 138 -10.23 -11.42 3.31
C ARG A 138 -10.44 -12.93 3.44
N PRO A 139 -11.68 -13.42 3.68
CA PRO A 139 -11.91 -14.85 3.95
C PRO A 139 -11.41 -15.85 2.90
N PHE A 140 -11.37 -15.46 1.62
CA PHE A 140 -10.91 -16.34 0.54
C PHE A 140 -9.41 -16.65 0.59
N GLN A 141 -8.61 -15.84 1.28
CA GLN A 141 -7.16 -16.04 1.42
C GLN A 141 -6.82 -17.36 2.13
N MET A 142 -7.76 -17.90 2.95
CA MET A 142 -7.64 -19.22 3.57
C MET A 142 -7.89 -20.40 2.61
N GLU A 143 -8.54 -20.15 1.45
CA GLU A 143 -8.81 -21.16 0.42
C GLU A 143 -7.73 -21.20 -0.68
N ASP A 144 -6.83 -20.20 -0.73
CA ASP A 144 -5.68 -20.22 -1.63
C ASP A 144 -4.69 -21.33 -1.24
N GLU A 145 -4.26 -22.13 -2.22
CA GLU A 145 -3.38 -23.27 -1.99
C GLU A 145 -1.94 -22.87 -1.60
N ARG A 146 -1.56 -21.61 -1.81
CA ARG A 146 -0.27 -20.97 -1.45
C ARG A 146 -0.22 -20.52 0.01
N HIS A 147 -1.35 -20.19 0.62
CA HIS A 147 -1.44 -19.75 2.02
C HIS A 147 -0.81 -20.76 3.02
N ASN A 148 -0.87 -22.05 2.70
CA ASN A 148 -0.24 -23.13 3.45
C ASN A 148 0.99 -23.72 2.72
N TRP A 149 1.75 -22.93 1.96
CA TRP A 149 2.94 -23.41 1.25
C TRP A 149 4.08 -23.81 2.21
N PRO A 150 4.68 -25.02 2.13
CA PRO A 150 4.29 -26.22 1.38
C PRO A 150 3.44 -27.24 2.18
N ARG A 151 3.07 -26.97 3.46
CA ARG A 151 2.21 -27.82 4.33
C ARG A 151 0.92 -28.33 3.64
N ALA A 152 0.41 -27.62 2.63
CA ALA A 152 -0.70 -28.07 1.79
C ALA A 152 -0.48 -29.46 1.15
N LEU A 153 0.77 -29.79 0.76
CA LEU A 153 1.19 -31.11 0.28
C LEU A 153 2.18 -31.80 1.23
N TYR A 154 3.22 -31.12 1.73
CA TYR A 154 4.28 -31.74 2.55
C TYR A 154 4.38 -31.10 3.93
N ASN A 155 4.11 -31.90 4.96
CA ASN A 155 4.35 -31.56 6.35
C ASN A 155 5.84 -31.67 6.70
N LYS A 156 6.56 -32.63 6.12
CA LYS A 156 7.99 -32.87 6.39
C LYS A 156 8.86 -32.67 5.16
N VAL A 157 10.02 -32.06 5.37
CA VAL A 157 11.04 -31.81 4.34
C VAL A 157 12.45 -32.04 4.88
N CYS A 158 13.44 -32.08 4.01
CA CYS A 158 14.84 -32.02 4.43
C CYS A 158 15.24 -30.62 4.89
N ILE A 159 15.66 -30.52 6.15
CA ILE A 159 16.30 -29.32 6.72
C ILE A 159 17.81 -29.56 6.74
N SER A 160 18.55 -28.70 6.03
CA SER A 160 20.01 -28.82 5.87
C SER A 160 20.79 -28.27 7.07
N ASN A 161 21.91 -28.89 7.41
CA ASN A 161 22.84 -28.39 8.40
C ASN A 161 23.72 -27.27 7.81
N ALA A 162 23.68 -26.07 8.39
CA ALA A 162 24.62 -24.95 8.18
C ALA A 162 25.04 -24.65 6.73
N ASN A 163 26.08 -25.32 6.22
CA ASN A 163 26.68 -25.06 4.91
C ASN A 163 26.09 -25.91 3.77
N TYR A 164 25.17 -26.83 4.06
CA TYR A 164 24.49 -27.68 3.06
C TYR A 164 23.15 -27.05 2.62
N ALA A 165 22.67 -27.40 1.43
CA ALA A 165 21.38 -26.95 0.88
C ALA A 165 20.84 -27.89 -0.21
N GLY A 166 19.82 -27.45 -0.95
CA GLY A 166 19.06 -28.29 -1.88
C GLY A 166 17.99 -29.13 -1.18
N TYR A 167 17.03 -29.63 -1.97
CA TYR A 167 15.84 -30.35 -1.49
C TYR A 167 16.13 -31.67 -0.76
N ASP A 168 17.36 -32.18 -0.85
CA ASP A 168 17.85 -33.40 -0.23
C ASP A 168 19.08 -33.18 0.68
N CYS A 169 19.60 -31.95 0.81
CA CYS A 169 20.89 -31.64 1.45
C CYS A 169 22.15 -32.12 0.68
N SER A 170 22.06 -32.46 -0.62
CA SER A 170 23.23 -32.82 -1.45
C SER A 170 24.11 -31.61 -1.81
N LYS A 171 23.53 -30.42 -1.93
CA LYS A 171 24.23 -29.20 -2.36
C LYS A 171 24.88 -28.47 -1.20
N CYS A 172 25.54 -27.37 -1.54
CA CYS A 172 26.00 -26.36 -0.61
C CYS A 172 25.05 -25.15 -0.57
N ALA A 173 24.93 -24.55 0.62
CA ALA A 173 24.30 -23.26 0.83
C ALA A 173 24.99 -22.19 -0.03
N PHE A 174 24.27 -21.11 -0.36
CA PHE A 174 24.80 -20.02 -1.18
C PHE A 174 26.13 -19.49 -0.61
N GLY A 175 27.10 -19.28 -1.48
CA GLY A 175 28.47 -18.87 -1.14
C GLY A 175 29.40 -20.00 -0.67
N TYR A 176 28.91 -21.22 -0.47
CA TYR A 176 29.73 -22.41 -0.18
C TYR A 176 29.84 -23.34 -1.39
N TYR A 177 30.97 -24.02 -1.55
CA TYR A 177 31.19 -24.96 -2.65
C TYR A 177 32.15 -26.12 -2.31
N GLY A 178 32.29 -27.03 -3.27
CA GLY A 178 33.06 -28.28 -3.15
C GLY A 178 32.31 -29.37 -2.37
N LYS A 179 32.81 -30.61 -2.48
CA LYS A 179 32.08 -31.83 -2.04
C LYS A 179 31.57 -31.83 -0.59
N ASN A 180 32.22 -31.09 0.31
CA ASN A 180 31.88 -31.01 1.73
C ASN A 180 31.45 -29.60 2.18
N CYS A 181 31.21 -28.67 1.23
CA CYS A 181 30.72 -27.31 1.51
C CYS A 181 31.55 -26.51 2.52
N THR A 182 32.88 -26.70 2.48
CA THR A 182 33.86 -26.03 3.35
C THR A 182 34.58 -24.86 2.67
N GLN A 183 34.53 -24.76 1.35
CA GLN A 183 35.17 -23.68 0.60
C GLN A 183 34.17 -22.54 0.38
N LYS A 184 34.62 -21.29 0.46
CA LYS A 184 33.79 -20.09 0.25
C LYS A 184 34.13 -19.38 -1.05
N LYS A 185 33.10 -18.94 -1.77
CA LYS A 185 33.21 -18.18 -3.02
C LYS A 185 32.60 -16.79 -2.84
N ASN A 186 33.10 -15.81 -3.59
CA ASN A 186 32.40 -14.55 -3.81
C ASN A 186 32.43 -14.24 -5.32
N LEU A 187 31.28 -14.41 -5.98
CA LEU A 187 31.09 -14.17 -7.41
C LEU A 187 30.87 -12.68 -7.68
N ILE A 188 31.38 -12.14 -8.79
CA ILE A 188 31.21 -10.71 -9.11
C ILE A 188 30.23 -10.53 -10.26
N ARG A 189 29.03 -10.02 -9.93
CA ARG A 189 28.02 -9.54 -10.88
C ARG A 189 28.51 -8.21 -11.50
N ARG A 190 28.45 -8.12 -12.82
CA ARG A 190 29.02 -7.03 -13.63
C ARG A 190 27.96 -6.39 -14.52
N ASN A 191 28.15 -5.12 -14.88
CA ASN A 191 27.27 -4.45 -15.84
C ASN A 191 27.39 -5.14 -17.21
N PHE A 192 26.27 -5.65 -17.75
CA PHE A 192 26.19 -6.37 -19.02
C PHE A 192 26.79 -5.57 -20.17
N LEU A 193 26.60 -4.25 -20.18
CA LEU A 193 27.12 -3.37 -21.24
C LEU A 193 28.66 -3.44 -21.31
N ASN A 194 29.33 -3.57 -20.17
CA ASN A 194 30.79 -3.57 -20.03
C ASN A 194 31.44 -4.96 -20.23
N LEU A 195 30.65 -6.03 -20.40
CA LEU A 195 31.16 -7.38 -20.68
C LEU A 195 31.78 -7.49 -22.08
N THR A 196 32.72 -8.42 -22.28
CA THR A 196 33.23 -8.76 -23.62
C THR A 196 32.16 -9.49 -24.45
N ALA A 197 32.37 -9.61 -25.77
CA ALA A 197 31.47 -10.35 -26.65
C ALA A 197 31.37 -11.84 -26.25
N GLU A 198 32.47 -12.46 -25.83
CA GLU A 198 32.53 -13.85 -25.38
C GLU A 198 31.76 -14.06 -24.06
N GLU A 199 31.73 -13.05 -23.20
CA GLU A 199 31.01 -13.06 -21.92
C GLU A 199 29.51 -12.84 -22.11
N LYS A 200 29.12 -11.95 -23.03
CA LYS A 200 27.72 -11.75 -23.47
C LYS A 200 27.17 -13.01 -24.15
N ASP A 201 27.96 -13.64 -25.02
CA ASP A 201 27.63 -14.93 -25.63
C ASP A 201 27.57 -16.06 -24.58
N ARG A 202 28.47 -16.10 -23.59
CA ARG A 202 28.43 -17.05 -22.46
C ARG A 202 27.11 -16.96 -21.68
N PHE A 203 26.65 -15.75 -21.36
CA PHE A 203 25.33 -15.53 -20.74
C PHE A 203 24.20 -16.09 -21.63
N MET A 204 24.11 -15.64 -22.89
CA MET A 204 23.02 -16.08 -23.79
C MET A 204 23.04 -17.58 -24.08
N ARG A 205 24.21 -18.21 -24.18
CA ARG A 205 24.33 -19.68 -24.31
C ARG A 205 23.72 -20.41 -23.12
N TYR A 206 24.03 -20.04 -21.89
CA TYR A 206 23.50 -20.73 -20.71
C TYR A 206 22.01 -20.49 -20.52
N VAL A 207 21.56 -19.25 -20.75
CA VAL A 207 20.13 -18.90 -20.78
C VAL A 207 19.38 -19.76 -21.81
N ASN A 208 19.88 -19.83 -23.05
CA ASN A 208 19.27 -20.67 -24.11
C ASN A 208 19.35 -22.18 -23.80
N MET A 209 20.44 -22.66 -23.19
CA MET A 209 20.53 -24.05 -22.74
C MET A 209 19.46 -24.37 -21.68
N SER A 210 19.17 -23.45 -20.76
CA SER A 210 18.13 -23.65 -19.74
C SER A 210 16.71 -23.77 -20.32
N LYS A 211 16.47 -23.23 -21.53
CA LYS A 211 15.23 -23.40 -22.31
C LYS A 211 15.12 -24.78 -23.00
N HIS A 212 16.11 -25.66 -22.83
CA HIS A 212 16.15 -26.99 -23.45
C HIS A 212 16.49 -28.13 -22.47
N TYR A 213 17.13 -27.83 -21.34
CA TYR A 213 17.41 -28.82 -20.29
C TYR A 213 16.15 -29.04 -19.43
N VAL A 214 15.76 -30.29 -19.23
CA VAL A 214 14.59 -30.67 -18.40
C VAL A 214 14.96 -30.60 -16.92
N SER A 215 14.08 -30.05 -16.10
CA SER A 215 14.34 -29.89 -14.67
C SER A 215 14.11 -31.17 -13.86
N ASP A 216 14.90 -31.33 -12.79
CA ASP A 216 14.65 -32.28 -11.69
C ASP A 216 13.42 -31.88 -10.84
N PHE A 217 12.81 -30.73 -11.12
CA PHE A 217 11.55 -30.28 -10.53
C PHE A 217 10.42 -30.34 -11.57
N VAL A 218 9.20 -30.50 -11.06
CA VAL A 218 7.96 -30.54 -11.84
C VAL A 218 6.96 -29.52 -11.26
N VAL A 219 6.05 -29.05 -12.12
CA VAL A 219 4.99 -28.10 -11.76
C VAL A 219 3.62 -28.77 -11.85
N THR A 220 2.57 -28.13 -11.32
CA THR A 220 1.19 -28.65 -11.46
C THR A 220 0.19 -27.53 -11.75
N SER A 221 -0.74 -27.81 -12.66
CA SER A 221 -1.94 -26.99 -12.90
C SER A 221 -3.18 -27.60 -12.22
N THR A 222 -3.00 -28.57 -11.33
CA THR A 222 -4.08 -29.32 -10.67
C THR A 222 -4.10 -28.96 -9.19
N SER A 223 -5.29 -28.62 -8.67
CA SER A 223 -5.43 -28.23 -7.27
C SER A 223 -4.94 -29.32 -6.31
N TYR A 224 -4.17 -28.92 -5.31
CA TYR A 224 -3.64 -29.77 -4.24
C TYR A 224 -4.77 -30.55 -3.55
N LYS A 225 -5.97 -29.95 -3.40
CA LYS A 225 -7.18 -30.63 -2.91
C LYS A 225 -7.55 -31.87 -3.75
N LYS A 226 -7.38 -31.82 -5.07
CA LYS A 226 -7.61 -32.95 -6.00
C LYS A 226 -6.44 -33.95 -5.98
N ILE A 227 -5.19 -33.47 -5.94
CA ILE A 227 -4.00 -34.34 -5.83
C ILE A 227 -4.09 -35.19 -4.54
N ASN A 228 -4.29 -34.55 -3.39
CA ASN A 228 -4.47 -35.21 -2.09
C ASN A 228 -5.61 -36.22 -2.13
N LYS A 229 -6.76 -35.89 -2.74
CA LYS A 229 -7.88 -36.82 -2.89
C LYS A 229 -7.48 -38.08 -3.66
N THR A 230 -6.89 -37.94 -4.85
CA THR A 230 -6.51 -39.08 -5.70
C THR A 230 -5.48 -40.00 -5.02
N VAL A 231 -4.52 -39.42 -4.30
CA VAL A 231 -3.52 -40.17 -3.51
C VAL A 231 -4.19 -40.97 -2.39
N MET A 232 -5.12 -40.37 -1.66
CA MET A 232 -5.85 -41.03 -0.57
C MET A 232 -6.87 -42.08 -1.06
N GLU A 233 -7.38 -41.94 -2.29
CA GLU A 233 -8.15 -42.98 -3.00
C GLU A 233 -7.25 -44.07 -3.62
N GLY A 234 -5.92 -44.00 -3.45
CA GLY A 234 -4.95 -45.01 -3.89
C GLY A 234 -4.49 -44.89 -5.34
N GLY A 235 -4.91 -43.84 -6.05
CA GLY A 235 -4.54 -43.56 -7.44
C GLY A 235 -3.10 -43.05 -7.62
N ASP A 236 -2.65 -43.00 -8.87
CA ASP A 236 -1.35 -42.46 -9.24
C ASP A 236 -1.44 -40.94 -9.49
N PRO A 237 -0.80 -40.09 -8.67
CA PRO A 237 -0.82 -38.64 -8.85
C PRO A 237 0.06 -38.14 -10.01
N LYS A 238 0.92 -38.99 -10.59
CA LYS A 238 1.90 -38.59 -11.60
C LYS A 238 1.30 -37.88 -12.82
N SER A 239 0.03 -38.18 -13.16
CA SER A 239 -0.70 -37.52 -14.25
C SER A 239 -1.06 -36.04 -14.00
N TYR A 240 -0.82 -35.52 -12.79
CA TYR A 240 -1.07 -34.13 -12.41
C TYR A 240 0.19 -33.26 -12.35
N PHE A 241 1.38 -33.85 -12.53
CA PHE A 241 2.65 -33.13 -12.55
C PHE A 241 3.23 -33.11 -13.95
N TYR A 242 3.84 -31.98 -14.32
CA TYR A 242 4.30 -31.71 -15.68
C TYR A 242 5.81 -31.49 -15.72
N ASP A 243 6.44 -32.10 -16.71
CA ASP A 243 7.84 -31.87 -17.05
C ASP A 243 8.00 -30.50 -17.70
N VAL A 244 8.94 -29.72 -17.19
CA VAL A 244 9.28 -28.37 -17.66
C VAL A 244 10.78 -28.26 -17.87
N THR A 245 11.21 -27.37 -18.76
CA THR A 245 12.63 -26.99 -18.84
C THR A 245 13.04 -26.18 -17.62
N ASN A 246 14.35 -26.00 -17.40
CA ASN A 246 14.83 -25.17 -16.30
C ASN A 246 14.31 -23.72 -16.41
N TYR A 247 14.29 -23.16 -17.63
CA TYR A 247 13.72 -21.84 -17.89
C TYR A 247 12.21 -21.80 -17.60
N ASP A 248 11.47 -22.76 -18.18
CA ASP A 248 10.00 -22.85 -18.06
C ASP A 248 9.54 -23.00 -16.60
N LEU A 249 10.34 -23.69 -15.77
CA LEU A 249 10.12 -23.79 -14.33
C LEU A 249 10.17 -22.42 -13.65
N PHE A 250 11.20 -21.62 -13.92
CA PHE A 250 11.34 -20.29 -13.31
C PHE A 250 10.25 -19.34 -13.76
N THR A 251 9.88 -19.36 -15.05
CA THR A 251 8.71 -18.62 -15.56
C THR A 251 7.43 -19.04 -14.83
N TRP A 252 7.19 -20.35 -14.69
CA TRP A 252 6.00 -20.87 -14.00
C TRP A 252 5.99 -20.54 -12.50
N MET A 253 7.14 -20.50 -11.82
CA MET A 253 7.21 -20.13 -10.39
C MET A 253 6.87 -18.66 -10.13
N HIS A 254 7.35 -17.76 -10.99
CA HIS A 254 7.02 -16.33 -10.90
C HIS A 254 5.55 -16.09 -11.23
N TYR A 255 5.03 -16.73 -12.30
CA TYR A 255 3.59 -16.82 -12.58
C TYR A 255 2.78 -17.22 -11.33
N TYR A 256 3.18 -18.31 -10.66
CA TYR A 256 2.40 -18.89 -9.56
C TYR A 256 2.50 -18.09 -8.25
N ALA A 257 3.57 -17.31 -8.06
CA ALA A 257 3.63 -16.33 -6.96
C ALA A 257 2.69 -15.14 -7.23
N ALA A 258 2.64 -14.66 -8.47
CA ALA A 258 1.94 -13.42 -8.87
C ALA A 258 0.50 -13.61 -9.42
N SER A 259 -0.01 -14.85 -9.51
CA SER A 259 -1.35 -15.10 -10.04
C SER A 259 -2.47 -14.80 -9.04
N ASP A 260 -3.62 -14.32 -9.51
CA ASP A 260 -4.85 -14.21 -8.72
C ASP A 260 -5.29 -15.53 -8.08
N THR A 261 -6.13 -15.45 -7.05
CA THR A 261 -6.68 -16.62 -6.34
C THR A 261 -7.67 -17.35 -7.24
N ILE A 262 -7.47 -18.64 -7.51
CA ILE A 262 -8.41 -19.45 -8.32
C ILE A 262 -9.25 -20.34 -7.41
N LEU A 263 -10.47 -19.88 -7.10
CA LEU A 263 -11.42 -20.54 -6.21
C LEU A 263 -12.20 -21.68 -6.89
N PRO A 264 -12.80 -22.59 -6.10
CA PRO A 264 -13.68 -23.63 -6.62
C PRO A 264 -14.85 -23.07 -7.44
N HIS A 265 -15.20 -23.76 -8.54
CA HIS A 265 -16.23 -23.40 -9.53
C HIS A 265 -15.83 -22.33 -10.56
N ASP A 266 -14.53 -22.21 -10.85
CA ASP A 266 -13.99 -21.32 -11.89
C ASP A 266 -14.31 -19.83 -11.61
N VAL A 267 -14.17 -19.42 -10.34
CA VAL A 267 -14.25 -18.04 -9.84
C VAL A 267 -12.83 -17.59 -9.46
N THR A 268 -12.51 -16.32 -9.66
CA THR A 268 -11.18 -15.78 -9.31
C THR A 268 -11.29 -14.49 -8.53
N GLU A 269 -10.53 -14.38 -7.45
CA GLU A 269 -10.44 -13.20 -6.59
C GLU A 269 -9.05 -12.58 -6.75
N SER A 270 -9.00 -11.30 -7.07
CA SER A 270 -7.75 -10.53 -7.14
C SER A 270 -7.24 -10.16 -5.75
N ASP A 271 -6.14 -9.40 -5.72
CA ASP A 271 -5.55 -8.82 -4.51
C ASP A 271 -4.82 -9.85 -3.63
N ILE A 272 -4.18 -10.85 -4.27
CA ILE A 272 -3.06 -11.62 -3.70
C ILE A 272 -1.91 -11.67 -4.70
N ASP A 273 -0.73 -11.24 -4.26
CA ASP A 273 0.57 -11.56 -4.83
C ASP A 273 1.46 -12.06 -3.67
N PHE A 274 2.45 -12.93 -3.96
CA PHE A 274 3.43 -13.47 -2.99
C PHE A 274 4.88 -13.01 -3.30
N ALA A 275 5.08 -12.25 -4.38
CA ALA A 275 6.36 -11.78 -4.91
C ALA A 275 6.44 -10.25 -5.07
N HIS A 276 5.29 -9.58 -5.25
CA HIS A 276 5.17 -8.12 -5.43
C HIS A 276 4.15 -7.54 -4.43
N ASP A 277 3.84 -6.25 -4.53
CA ASP A 277 2.79 -5.55 -3.78
C ASP A 277 3.01 -5.48 -2.27
N GLY A 278 4.21 -5.80 -1.75
CA GLY A 278 4.51 -5.69 -0.32
C GLY A 278 5.95 -5.96 0.09
N GLN A 279 6.29 -5.70 1.35
CA GLN A 279 7.68 -5.63 1.87
C GLN A 279 8.62 -6.80 1.49
N GLY A 280 8.07 -8.00 1.26
CA GLY A 280 8.81 -9.18 0.80
C GLY A 280 9.44 -9.08 -0.60
N PHE A 281 9.03 -8.12 -1.45
CA PHE A 281 9.42 -8.02 -2.86
C PHE A 281 10.94 -8.17 -3.14
N PRO A 282 11.86 -7.41 -2.48
CA PRO A 282 13.29 -7.51 -2.78
C PRO A 282 13.90 -8.84 -2.33
N THR A 283 13.36 -9.47 -1.28
CA THR A 283 13.89 -10.73 -0.73
C THR A 283 13.34 -11.96 -1.47
N TRP A 284 12.13 -11.87 -2.03
CA TRP A 284 11.62 -12.85 -3.00
C TRP A 284 12.53 -12.89 -4.23
N HIS A 285 12.75 -11.71 -4.86
CA HIS A 285 13.53 -11.60 -6.08
C HIS A 285 15.02 -11.93 -5.86
N ARG A 286 15.63 -11.55 -4.72
CA ARG A 286 16.99 -11.97 -4.35
C ARG A 286 17.16 -13.50 -4.34
N LEU A 287 16.22 -14.23 -3.74
CA LEU A 287 16.24 -15.71 -3.74
C LEU A 287 16.01 -16.29 -5.14
N TYR A 288 15.03 -15.77 -5.88
CA TYR A 288 14.74 -16.20 -7.25
C TYR A 288 15.97 -16.06 -8.16
N MET A 289 16.68 -14.93 -8.06
CA MET A 289 17.91 -14.66 -8.81
C MET A 289 19.09 -15.54 -8.38
N LEU A 290 19.22 -15.83 -7.08
CA LEU A 290 20.21 -16.80 -6.56
C LEU A 290 19.96 -18.23 -7.09
N ALA A 291 18.69 -18.66 -7.16
CA ALA A 291 18.32 -19.95 -7.71
C ALA A 291 18.59 -20.03 -9.22
N TRP A 292 18.31 -18.96 -9.97
CA TRP A 292 18.70 -18.82 -11.38
C TRP A 292 20.21 -18.91 -11.60
N GLU A 293 20.99 -18.13 -10.83
CA GLU A 293 22.45 -18.05 -10.94
C GLU A 293 23.10 -19.43 -10.75
N ARG A 294 22.71 -20.16 -9.70
CA ARG A 294 23.15 -21.55 -9.48
C ARG A 294 22.71 -22.48 -10.61
N THR A 295 21.48 -22.34 -11.11
CA THR A 295 20.97 -23.20 -12.20
C THR A 295 21.78 -23.01 -13.48
N LEU A 296 22.16 -21.78 -13.82
CA LEU A 296 22.99 -21.49 -15.00
C LEU A 296 24.45 -21.94 -14.81
N GLN A 297 25.01 -21.90 -13.60
CA GLN A 297 26.30 -22.53 -13.27
C GLN A 297 26.26 -24.04 -13.50
N GLU A 298 25.23 -24.73 -12.98
CA GLU A 298 25.08 -26.18 -13.11
C GLU A 298 24.87 -26.61 -14.58
N ILE A 299 24.05 -25.88 -15.35
CA ILE A 299 23.83 -26.09 -16.79
C ILE A 299 25.08 -25.81 -17.62
N GLY A 300 25.82 -24.76 -17.27
CA GLY A 300 27.05 -24.37 -17.96
C GLY A 300 28.27 -25.24 -17.65
N GLY A 301 28.21 -26.04 -16.59
CA GLY A 301 29.36 -26.75 -16.02
C GLY A 301 30.41 -25.78 -15.44
N ASP A 302 29.96 -24.62 -14.98
CA ASP A 302 30.75 -23.39 -14.84
C ASP A 302 30.44 -22.71 -13.50
N GLU A 303 31.15 -23.13 -12.44
CA GLU A 303 31.01 -22.53 -11.11
C GLU A 303 31.46 -21.05 -11.06
N GLU A 304 32.15 -20.51 -12.08
CA GLU A 304 32.59 -19.10 -12.16
C GLU A 304 31.58 -18.22 -12.92
N PHE A 305 30.39 -18.74 -13.21
CA PHE A 305 29.31 -17.93 -13.80
C PHE A 305 28.61 -17.09 -12.73
N ALA A 306 28.46 -15.80 -13.01
CA ALA A 306 27.70 -14.83 -12.21
C ALA A 306 26.71 -14.10 -13.13
N LEU A 307 25.52 -13.80 -12.61
CA LEU A 307 24.51 -13.07 -13.37
C LEU A 307 24.95 -11.61 -13.57
N PRO A 308 25.06 -11.13 -14.81
CA PRO A 308 25.27 -9.71 -15.07
C PRO A 308 23.98 -8.91 -14.83
N PHE A 309 24.13 -7.61 -14.61
CA PHE A 309 23.02 -6.67 -14.43
C PHE A 309 22.96 -5.68 -15.60
N TRP A 310 21.77 -5.17 -15.93
CA TRP A 310 21.62 -4.07 -16.88
C TRP A 310 21.29 -2.79 -16.13
N ASP A 311 22.25 -1.87 -16.11
CA ASP A 311 22.04 -0.48 -15.73
C ASP A 311 21.28 0.24 -16.86
N TRP A 312 19.97 0.39 -16.68
CA TRP A 312 19.08 1.07 -17.62
C TRP A 312 19.11 2.59 -17.49
N THR A 313 19.84 3.16 -16.51
CA THR A 313 19.88 4.63 -16.29
C THR A 313 20.60 5.40 -17.41
N GLY A 314 21.42 4.71 -18.21
CA GLY A 314 22.30 5.32 -19.20
C GLY A 314 21.60 5.89 -20.43
N ASN A 315 20.39 5.45 -20.76
CA ASN A 315 19.61 5.99 -21.87
C ASN A 315 18.10 5.93 -21.58
N PRO A 316 17.45 7.05 -21.19
CA PRO A 316 16.04 7.03 -20.83
C PRO A 316 15.10 6.86 -22.04
N THR A 317 15.50 7.18 -23.28
CA THR A 317 14.55 7.22 -24.41
C THR A 317 14.49 5.96 -25.25
N GLN A 318 15.51 5.09 -25.20
CA GLN A 318 15.62 3.88 -26.03
C GLN A 318 16.33 2.75 -25.29
N CYS A 319 15.98 1.51 -25.61
CA CYS A 319 16.72 0.34 -25.13
C CYS A 319 18.18 0.44 -25.60
N ASP A 320 19.14 0.06 -24.76
CA ASP A 320 20.54 0.07 -25.15
C ASP A 320 20.75 -0.85 -26.38
N PRO A 321 21.40 -0.39 -27.46
CA PRO A 321 21.62 -1.20 -28.66
C PRO A 321 22.41 -2.49 -28.44
N THR A 322 23.13 -2.64 -27.32
CA THR A 322 23.80 -3.88 -26.89
C THR A 322 22.78 -4.88 -26.35
N ILE A 323 21.79 -4.40 -25.60
CA ILE A 323 20.71 -5.21 -25.01
C ILE A 323 19.78 -5.65 -26.15
N CYS A 324 19.08 -4.71 -26.78
CA CYS A 324 18.14 -4.99 -27.87
C CYS A 324 18.87 -5.15 -29.22
N SER A 325 19.77 -6.14 -29.31
CA SER A 325 20.58 -6.47 -30.50
C SER A 325 20.18 -7.80 -31.15
N GLU A 326 20.28 -7.89 -32.49
CA GLU A 326 20.12 -9.15 -33.25
C GLU A 326 21.14 -10.24 -32.86
N GLU A 327 22.20 -9.89 -32.11
CA GLU A 327 23.24 -10.82 -31.65
C GLU A 327 22.95 -11.46 -30.27
N LEU A 328 22.13 -10.83 -29.42
CA LEU A 328 21.99 -11.19 -28.00
C LEU A 328 20.55 -11.35 -27.51
N LEU A 329 19.86 -10.27 -27.10
CA LEU A 329 18.51 -10.34 -26.50
C LEU A 329 17.40 -9.88 -27.46
N GLY A 330 17.76 -9.53 -28.69
CA GLY A 330 16.86 -9.41 -29.83
C GLY A 330 16.21 -8.06 -30.07
N VAL A 331 15.91 -7.82 -31.34
CA VAL A 331 15.18 -6.63 -31.82
C VAL A 331 13.69 -6.94 -31.94
N THR A 332 12.85 -5.98 -31.56
CA THR A 332 11.39 -6.09 -31.71
C THR A 332 10.98 -5.93 -33.17
N ASN A 333 10.29 -6.91 -33.75
CA ASN A 333 9.67 -6.73 -35.06
C ASN A 333 8.45 -5.80 -34.95
N GLN A 334 8.59 -4.56 -35.40
CA GLN A 334 7.60 -3.48 -35.27
C GLN A 334 6.24 -3.71 -35.94
N THR A 335 6.01 -4.85 -36.61
CA THR A 335 4.70 -5.23 -37.19
C THR A 335 4.02 -6.39 -36.44
N THR A 336 4.73 -7.07 -35.54
CA THR A 336 4.22 -8.29 -34.85
C THR A 336 4.54 -8.36 -33.36
N GLY A 337 5.36 -7.44 -32.84
CA GLY A 337 5.95 -7.48 -31.50
C GLY A 337 7.02 -8.55 -31.31
N ILE A 338 7.18 -9.49 -32.25
CA ILE A 338 8.03 -10.68 -32.06
C ILE A 338 9.51 -10.27 -32.03
N VAL A 339 10.20 -10.65 -30.96
CA VAL A 339 11.63 -10.47 -30.76
C VAL A 339 12.41 -11.47 -31.62
N ARG A 340 13.52 -11.04 -32.23
CA ARG A 340 14.40 -11.91 -33.04
C ARG A 340 15.89 -11.68 -32.78
N ASP A 341 16.61 -12.79 -32.71
CA ASP A 341 18.06 -12.90 -32.65
C ASP A 341 18.50 -14.36 -32.84
N LYS A 342 19.82 -14.54 -32.83
CA LYS A 342 20.59 -15.80 -32.85
C LYS A 342 20.10 -16.93 -31.93
N TYR A 343 19.43 -16.63 -30.81
CA TYR A 343 18.95 -17.59 -29.82
C TYR A 343 17.41 -17.64 -29.74
N LEU A 344 16.74 -16.48 -29.70
CA LEU A 344 15.31 -16.38 -29.40
C LEU A 344 14.39 -16.73 -30.58
N ASP A 345 14.91 -16.80 -31.81
CA ASP A 345 14.13 -17.07 -33.04
C ASP A 345 13.27 -18.35 -33.01
N ASN A 346 13.64 -19.34 -32.20
CA ASN A 346 12.92 -20.62 -32.05
C ASN A 346 12.24 -20.80 -30.68
N TRP A 347 12.19 -19.73 -29.86
CA TRP A 347 11.62 -19.82 -28.52
C TRP A 347 10.09 -19.89 -28.52
N TYR A 348 9.57 -20.42 -27.42
CA TYR A 348 8.17 -20.34 -27.05
C TYR A 348 8.03 -19.73 -25.65
N VAL A 349 6.88 -19.12 -25.41
CA VAL A 349 6.48 -18.54 -24.12
C VAL A 349 5.28 -19.29 -23.54
N LEU A 350 5.13 -19.24 -22.22
CA LEU A 350 4.05 -19.91 -21.46
C LEU A 350 3.51 -18.99 -20.36
N CYS A 351 2.34 -19.31 -19.83
CA CYS A 351 1.62 -18.47 -18.86
C CYS A 351 1.38 -17.03 -19.35
N THR A 352 1.28 -16.81 -20.66
CA THR A 352 1.03 -15.49 -21.25
C THR A 352 -0.33 -14.94 -20.81
N SER A 353 -0.49 -13.61 -20.86
CA SER A 353 -1.76 -12.88 -20.70
C SER A 353 -2.98 -13.54 -21.39
N GLU A 354 -2.81 -14.08 -22.60
CA GLU A 354 -3.84 -14.84 -23.34
C GLU A 354 -4.32 -16.12 -22.62
N GLN A 355 -3.47 -16.75 -21.81
CA GLN A 355 -3.75 -17.94 -21.01
C GLN A 355 -4.22 -17.60 -19.59
N THR A 356 -3.67 -16.54 -19.00
CA THR A 356 -3.88 -16.18 -17.59
C THR A 356 -5.09 -15.28 -17.41
N ASN A 357 -5.24 -14.21 -18.20
CA ASN A 357 -6.27 -13.18 -18.01
C ASN A 357 -7.68 -13.66 -18.42
N ALA A 358 -7.80 -14.87 -18.96
CA ALA A 358 -9.06 -15.60 -19.12
C ALA A 358 -9.49 -16.38 -17.85
N LEU A 359 -8.80 -16.14 -16.73
CA LEU A 359 -9.07 -16.50 -15.32
C LEU A 359 -10.22 -17.48 -15.06
N LYS A 360 -9.92 -18.77 -15.24
CA LYS A 360 -10.71 -19.90 -14.71
C LYS A 360 -9.87 -21.09 -14.23
N LYS A 361 -8.58 -21.16 -14.60
CA LYS A 361 -7.69 -22.32 -14.37
C LYS A 361 -6.24 -21.86 -14.25
N PRO A 362 -5.39 -22.55 -13.47
CA PRO A 362 -3.96 -22.25 -13.42
C PRO A 362 -3.28 -22.44 -14.78
N CYS A 363 -2.17 -21.74 -15.00
CA CYS A 363 -1.32 -21.91 -16.18
C CYS A 363 -0.96 -23.38 -16.43
N TYR A 364 -1.12 -23.81 -17.69
CA TYR A 364 -0.88 -25.19 -18.13
C TYR A 364 0.41 -25.21 -18.97
N PRO A 365 1.54 -25.75 -18.47
CA PRO A 365 2.86 -25.56 -19.09
C PRO A 365 2.98 -26.16 -20.50
N ASN A 366 2.12 -27.12 -20.86
CA ASN A 366 2.08 -27.70 -22.20
C ASN A 366 1.33 -26.82 -23.23
N ILE A 367 0.78 -25.66 -22.82
CA ILE A 367 0.18 -24.67 -23.72
C ILE A 367 1.20 -23.55 -23.91
N THR A 368 1.74 -23.43 -25.11
CA THR A 368 2.86 -22.53 -25.42
C THR A 368 2.57 -21.69 -26.65
N ARG A 369 2.95 -20.40 -26.64
CA ARG A 369 2.86 -19.48 -27.80
C ARG A 369 4.25 -19.33 -28.43
N ALA A 370 4.38 -19.43 -29.75
CA ALA A 370 5.68 -19.29 -30.42
C ALA A 370 6.13 -17.82 -30.51
N GLY A 371 7.44 -17.58 -30.31
CA GLY A 371 8.11 -16.27 -30.36
C GLY A 371 7.85 -15.38 -29.14
N LEU A 372 8.90 -14.96 -28.45
CA LEU A 372 8.83 -13.89 -27.44
C LEU A 372 8.34 -12.59 -28.07
N LYS A 373 7.57 -11.78 -27.34
CA LYS A 373 7.11 -10.45 -27.76
C LYS A 373 7.57 -9.33 -26.81
N ARG A 374 7.80 -8.16 -27.39
CA ARG A 374 7.92 -6.85 -26.73
C ARG A 374 6.98 -5.86 -27.41
N ASP A 375 6.66 -4.76 -26.74
CA ASP A 375 5.79 -3.72 -27.32
C ASP A 375 6.42 -3.12 -28.59
N THR A 376 5.61 -2.99 -29.64
CA THR A 376 5.94 -2.20 -30.84
C THR A 376 5.78 -0.70 -30.58
N ASP A 377 6.44 0.15 -31.37
CA ASP A 377 6.41 1.61 -31.19
C ASP A 377 4.98 2.17 -31.27
N ASP A 378 4.12 1.59 -32.13
CA ASP A 378 2.69 1.90 -32.23
C ASP A 378 1.92 1.54 -30.93
N GLU A 379 2.24 0.40 -30.30
CA GLU A 379 1.66 -0.01 -29.02
C GLU A 379 2.14 0.90 -27.87
N LYS A 380 3.40 1.36 -27.90
CA LYS A 380 3.92 2.34 -26.93
C LYS A 380 3.25 3.70 -27.09
N GLU A 381 3.12 4.19 -28.32
CA GLU A 381 2.41 5.46 -28.59
C GLU A 381 0.93 5.37 -28.19
N LYS A 382 0.30 4.20 -28.37
CA LYS A 382 -1.05 3.92 -27.88
C LYS A 382 -1.14 3.99 -26.35
N LYS A 383 -0.19 3.40 -25.61
CA LYS A 383 -0.12 3.50 -24.13
C LYS A 383 0.02 4.95 -23.65
N VAL A 384 0.85 5.76 -24.32
CA VAL A 384 0.94 7.22 -24.04
C VAL A 384 -0.43 7.90 -24.24
N LYS A 385 -1.11 7.62 -25.35
CA LYS A 385 -2.38 8.28 -25.73
C LYS A 385 -3.59 7.84 -24.91
N GLU A 386 -3.71 6.56 -24.56
CA GLU A 386 -4.89 5.99 -23.92
C GLU A 386 -4.76 5.82 -22.40
N GLN A 387 -3.53 5.67 -21.89
CA GLN A 387 -3.27 5.37 -20.46
C GLN A 387 -2.43 6.45 -19.76
N GLY A 388 -1.94 7.46 -20.50
CA GLY A 388 -1.12 8.55 -19.95
C GLY A 388 0.29 8.13 -19.53
N TYR A 389 0.73 6.91 -19.88
CA TYR A 389 2.03 6.38 -19.49
C TYR A 389 3.18 7.16 -20.11
N THR A 390 4.25 7.36 -19.34
CA THR A 390 5.54 7.82 -19.88
C THR A 390 6.31 6.61 -20.37
N MET A 391 6.79 6.61 -21.62
CA MET A 391 7.49 5.46 -22.22
C MET A 391 9.01 5.65 -22.26
N THR A 392 9.60 6.03 -21.11
CA THR A 392 11.05 6.22 -20.92
C THR A 392 11.58 5.35 -19.79
N PHE A 393 12.78 4.79 -19.92
CA PHE A 393 13.48 4.14 -18.82
C PHE A 393 13.79 5.14 -17.69
N PRO A 394 13.80 4.71 -16.41
CA PRO A 394 14.09 5.60 -15.30
C PRO A 394 15.56 6.06 -15.30
N THR A 395 15.82 7.15 -14.59
CA THR A 395 17.11 7.86 -14.59
C THR A 395 17.94 7.58 -13.33
N GLN A 396 19.24 7.90 -13.38
CA GLN A 396 20.12 7.82 -12.19
C GLN A 396 19.59 8.70 -11.05
N THR A 397 19.02 9.86 -11.36
CA THR A 397 18.44 10.79 -10.38
C THR A 397 17.33 10.14 -9.57
N GLU A 398 16.56 9.23 -10.17
CA GLU A 398 15.49 8.48 -9.50
C GLU A 398 16.01 7.29 -8.68
N VAL A 399 17.10 6.66 -9.13
CA VAL A 399 17.83 5.65 -8.34
C VAL A 399 18.44 6.30 -7.09
N ASN A 400 19.08 7.46 -7.25
CA ASN A 400 19.58 8.28 -6.16
C ASN A 400 18.45 8.65 -5.19
N PHE A 401 17.31 9.12 -5.73
CA PHE A 401 16.11 9.49 -4.96
C PHE A 401 15.64 8.36 -4.04
N ALA A 402 15.52 7.13 -4.55
CA ALA A 402 15.14 5.97 -3.73
C ALA A 402 16.19 5.68 -2.65
N LEU A 403 17.47 5.74 -2.99
CA LEU A 403 18.57 5.55 -2.05
C LEU A 403 18.68 6.64 -0.97
N ARG A 404 17.87 7.71 -0.99
CA ARG A 404 17.78 8.69 0.11
C ARG A 404 17.04 8.12 1.34
N PHE A 405 16.15 7.15 1.16
CA PHE A 405 15.21 6.70 2.19
C PHE A 405 15.82 5.65 3.14
N GLU A 406 16.01 5.98 4.42
CA GLU A 406 16.45 5.01 5.44
C GLU A 406 15.35 4.01 5.83
N THR A 407 14.07 4.39 5.74
CA THR A 407 12.96 3.47 6.02
C THR A 407 12.80 2.45 4.91
N PHE A 408 12.77 1.15 5.27
CA PHE A 408 12.56 0.07 4.29
C PHE A 408 11.12 0.06 3.76
N ASP A 409 10.12 -0.08 4.63
CA ASP A 409 8.70 -0.05 4.31
C ASP A 409 7.89 0.52 5.50
N PHE A 410 6.64 0.92 5.29
CA PHE A 410 5.72 1.47 6.29
C PHE A 410 4.34 0.81 6.17
N PRO A 411 3.51 0.74 7.24
CA PRO A 411 2.12 0.27 7.14
C PRO A 411 1.35 0.99 6.00
N PRO A 412 0.60 0.28 5.13
CA PRO A 412 0.18 -1.12 5.25
C PRO A 412 1.18 -2.19 4.75
N TYR A 413 2.45 -1.82 4.55
CA TYR A 413 3.55 -2.67 4.05
C TYR A 413 3.27 -3.27 2.67
N ASN A 414 2.47 -2.55 1.89
CA ASN A 414 1.92 -2.96 0.61
C ASN A 414 2.18 -1.90 -0.49
N LYS A 415 1.53 -2.00 -1.66
CA LYS A 415 1.69 -1.04 -2.78
C LYS A 415 1.10 0.36 -2.52
N GLU A 416 0.27 0.55 -1.50
CA GLU A 416 -0.26 1.86 -1.10
C GLU A 416 0.73 2.67 -0.23
N SER A 417 1.73 2.02 0.36
CA SER A 417 2.69 2.61 1.30
C SER A 417 3.57 3.72 0.67
N SER A 418 3.55 4.93 1.22
CA SER A 418 4.37 6.06 0.74
C SER A 418 5.70 6.21 1.52
N CYS A 419 6.59 7.08 1.04
CA CYS A 419 7.81 7.54 1.72
C CYS A 419 8.74 6.44 2.28
N ASN A 420 8.92 5.35 1.53
CA ASN A 420 9.77 4.23 1.93
C ASN A 420 10.57 3.65 0.74
N PHE A 421 11.72 3.06 1.02
CA PHE A 421 12.63 2.53 0.01
C PHE A 421 11.98 1.44 -0.86
N LYS A 422 11.30 0.46 -0.26
CA LYS A 422 10.74 -0.71 -0.95
C LYS A 422 9.78 -0.28 -2.05
N ASN A 423 8.79 0.54 -1.71
CA ASN A 423 7.70 0.87 -2.63
C ASN A 423 8.12 1.91 -3.70
N ILE A 424 9.21 2.66 -3.48
CA ILE A 424 9.89 3.45 -4.52
C ILE A 424 10.70 2.53 -5.44
N LEU A 425 11.50 1.60 -4.89
CA LEU A 425 12.29 0.63 -5.67
C LEU A 425 11.42 -0.23 -6.60
N GLU A 426 10.34 -0.79 -6.04
CA GLU A 426 9.33 -1.58 -6.74
C GLU A 426 8.60 -0.74 -7.81
N GLY A 427 8.44 0.56 -7.58
CA GLY A 427 7.97 1.50 -8.59
C GLY A 427 6.48 1.82 -8.52
N TYR A 428 5.88 1.78 -7.33
CA TYR A 428 4.51 2.27 -7.08
C TYR A 428 4.48 3.71 -6.55
N VAL A 429 5.59 4.17 -6.00
CA VAL A 429 5.72 5.53 -5.44
C VAL A 429 6.40 6.46 -6.45
N SER A 430 5.93 7.70 -6.50
CA SER A 430 6.52 8.77 -7.30
C SER A 430 7.99 9.00 -6.94
N THR A 431 8.87 8.80 -7.92
CA THR A 431 10.31 9.11 -7.83
C THR A 431 10.61 10.61 -7.80
N LYS A 432 9.58 11.48 -7.78
CA LYS A 432 9.69 12.94 -7.71
C LYS A 432 9.16 13.54 -6.40
N THR A 433 8.24 12.85 -5.72
CA THR A 433 7.58 13.35 -4.50
C THR A 433 7.60 12.38 -3.34
N GLY A 434 7.91 11.09 -3.58
CA GLY A 434 7.93 10.06 -2.54
C GLY A 434 6.54 9.62 -2.06
N PHE A 435 5.46 10.13 -2.67
CA PHE A 435 4.09 9.71 -2.40
C PHE A 435 3.55 8.73 -3.46
N ARG A 436 2.64 7.86 -3.04
CA ARG A 436 1.88 6.97 -3.91
C ARG A 436 0.84 7.80 -4.68
N LEU A 437 1.06 7.98 -5.98
CA LEU A 437 0.16 8.75 -6.87
C LEU A 437 -0.54 7.81 -7.88
N PRO A 438 -1.80 8.07 -8.27
CA PRO A 438 -2.49 7.32 -9.33
C PRO A 438 -1.72 7.36 -10.66
N ASN A 439 -1.68 6.24 -11.37
CA ASN A 439 -1.04 6.06 -12.69
C ASN A 439 0.46 6.44 -12.80
N VAL A 440 1.13 6.70 -11.67
CA VAL A 440 2.59 6.91 -11.62
C VAL A 440 3.29 5.58 -11.40
N HIS A 441 4.28 5.31 -12.25
CA HIS A 441 5.17 4.15 -12.17
C HIS A 441 6.62 4.63 -12.16
N GLY A 442 7.45 3.98 -11.36
CA GLY A 442 8.88 4.30 -11.21
C GLY A 442 9.77 3.06 -11.36
N LEU A 443 11.08 3.28 -11.34
CA LEU A 443 12.15 2.27 -11.18
C LEU A 443 11.83 0.88 -11.79
N HIS A 444 11.54 -0.14 -10.97
CA HIS A 444 11.25 -1.51 -11.43
C HIS A 444 10.02 -1.57 -12.37
N ASN A 445 8.83 -1.19 -11.89
CA ASN A 445 7.58 -1.24 -12.66
C ASN A 445 7.69 -0.48 -13.99
N GLN A 446 8.40 0.65 -14.00
CA GLN A 446 8.58 1.47 -15.18
C GLN A 446 9.40 0.76 -16.28
N VAL A 447 10.42 -0.04 -15.93
CA VAL A 447 11.18 -0.82 -16.93
C VAL A 447 10.31 -1.91 -17.54
N HIS A 448 9.50 -2.61 -16.73
CA HIS A 448 8.54 -3.60 -17.19
C HIS A 448 7.55 -3.00 -18.20
N ILE A 449 6.99 -1.83 -17.91
CA ILE A 449 6.08 -1.08 -18.81
C ILE A 449 6.76 -0.69 -20.12
N VAL A 450 7.99 -0.16 -20.09
CA VAL A 450 8.71 0.38 -21.25
C VAL A 450 9.21 -0.71 -22.20
N VAL A 451 9.57 -1.90 -21.68
CA VAL A 451 9.92 -3.06 -22.52
C VAL A 451 8.65 -3.67 -23.14
N GLY A 452 7.60 -3.86 -22.33
CA GLY A 452 6.30 -4.33 -22.79
C GLY A 452 6.29 -5.75 -23.34
N GLY A 453 5.26 -6.10 -24.12
CA GLY A 453 4.99 -7.48 -24.52
C GLY A 453 4.85 -8.39 -23.31
N GLU A 454 5.58 -9.51 -23.28
CA GLU A 454 5.60 -10.37 -22.08
C GLU A 454 6.16 -9.63 -20.84
N MET A 455 7.21 -8.79 -20.96
CA MET A 455 7.74 -8.02 -19.81
C MET A 455 6.73 -7.06 -19.18
N GLY A 456 5.70 -6.63 -19.93
CA GLY A 456 4.66 -5.72 -19.45
C GLY A 456 3.50 -6.39 -18.70
N ASP A 457 3.51 -7.72 -18.57
CA ASP A 457 2.44 -8.52 -17.96
C ASP A 457 3.05 -9.35 -16.83
N VAL A 458 2.79 -8.97 -15.57
CA VAL A 458 3.48 -9.51 -14.38
C VAL A 458 3.55 -11.05 -14.35
N PRO A 459 2.46 -11.80 -14.62
CA PRO A 459 2.50 -13.26 -14.56
C PRO A 459 3.27 -13.92 -15.72
N SER A 460 3.68 -13.18 -16.75
CA SER A 460 4.45 -13.69 -17.89
C SER A 460 5.79 -12.98 -18.13
N ALA A 461 6.14 -11.94 -17.37
CA ALA A 461 7.35 -11.14 -17.57
C ALA A 461 8.66 -11.94 -17.56
N SER A 462 8.75 -12.96 -16.71
CA SER A 462 9.87 -13.90 -16.63
C SER A 462 9.96 -14.89 -17.82
N ASN A 463 9.19 -14.68 -18.90
CA ASN A 463 9.48 -15.26 -20.22
C ASN A 463 10.64 -14.55 -20.93
N ASP A 464 10.88 -13.26 -20.69
CA ASP A 464 11.92 -12.48 -21.38
C ASP A 464 13.27 -12.57 -20.63
N PRO A 465 14.39 -12.93 -21.29
CA PRO A 465 15.70 -12.97 -20.65
C PRO A 465 16.21 -11.59 -20.14
N ILE A 466 15.62 -10.47 -20.59
CA ILE A 466 15.86 -9.14 -19.99
C ILE A 466 15.48 -9.12 -18.50
N PHE A 467 14.50 -9.92 -18.06
CA PHE A 467 14.10 -10.05 -16.66
C PHE A 467 15.30 -10.28 -15.72
N LEU A 468 16.22 -11.18 -16.12
CA LEU A 468 17.41 -11.50 -15.34
C LEU A 468 18.34 -10.29 -15.18
N LEU A 469 18.56 -9.54 -16.26
CA LEU A 469 19.44 -8.37 -16.22
C LEU A 469 18.81 -7.21 -15.44
N HIS A 470 17.50 -7.04 -15.55
CA HIS A 470 16.73 -6.03 -14.83
C HIS A 470 16.72 -6.32 -13.32
N HIS A 471 16.29 -7.52 -12.90
CA HIS A 471 16.21 -7.89 -11.49
C HIS A 471 17.59 -7.98 -10.83
N ALA A 472 18.65 -8.31 -11.57
CA ALA A 472 20.01 -8.21 -11.06
C ALA A 472 20.45 -6.76 -10.77
N PHE A 473 19.86 -5.75 -11.42
CA PHE A 473 20.09 -4.32 -11.11
C PHE A 473 19.17 -3.82 -9.99
N VAL A 474 17.91 -4.27 -9.91
CA VAL A 474 17.04 -4.03 -8.74
C VAL A 474 17.70 -4.56 -7.47
N ASP A 475 18.28 -5.77 -7.53
CA ASP A 475 19.06 -6.39 -6.45
C ASP A 475 20.36 -5.63 -6.13
N ARG A 476 20.97 -4.94 -7.10
CA ARG A 476 22.11 -4.01 -6.88
C ARG A 476 21.67 -2.79 -6.07
N ILE A 477 20.53 -2.18 -6.42
CA ILE A 477 20.01 -1.00 -5.70
C ILE A 477 19.62 -1.38 -4.27
N TYR A 478 19.00 -2.55 -4.07
CA TYR A 478 18.75 -3.12 -2.74
C TYR A 478 20.04 -3.39 -1.95
N GLU A 479 21.10 -3.90 -2.59
CA GLU A 479 22.40 -4.08 -1.93
C GLU A 479 23.07 -2.76 -1.55
N LYS A 480 23.00 -1.72 -2.41
CA LYS A 480 23.45 -0.37 -2.08
C LYS A 480 22.73 0.16 -0.84
N TRP A 481 21.40 -0.01 -0.76
CA TRP A 481 20.60 0.37 0.40
C TRP A 481 21.00 -0.40 1.67
N LEU A 482 21.11 -1.74 1.60
CA LEU A 482 21.49 -2.61 2.72
C LEU A 482 22.84 -2.24 3.34
N ARG A 483 23.81 -1.84 2.51
CA ARG A 483 25.14 -1.39 2.96
C ARG A 483 25.13 0.04 3.47
N LYS A 484 24.45 0.96 2.78
CA LYS A 484 24.35 2.39 3.15
C LYS A 484 23.74 2.59 4.54
N PHE A 485 22.64 1.90 4.84
CA PHE A 485 21.91 2.05 6.10
C PHE A 485 22.19 0.93 7.12
N ASN A 486 22.97 -0.08 6.73
CA ASN A 486 23.42 -1.19 7.59
C ASN A 486 22.28 -1.85 8.42
N LYS A 487 21.13 -2.07 7.78
CA LYS A 487 19.94 -2.67 8.39
C LYS A 487 19.98 -4.20 8.34
N ASP A 488 19.24 -4.83 9.23
CA ASP A 488 18.98 -6.26 9.25
C ASP A 488 17.47 -6.54 9.08
N ALA A 489 17.08 -7.82 9.14
CA ALA A 489 15.70 -8.27 8.94
C ALA A 489 14.68 -7.69 9.95
N ASN A 490 15.08 -6.98 11.01
CA ASN A 490 14.16 -6.38 11.98
C ASN A 490 13.41 -5.15 11.43
N VAL A 491 13.78 -4.63 10.25
CA VAL A 491 12.98 -3.62 9.54
C VAL A 491 11.75 -4.19 8.83
N LEU A 492 11.69 -5.53 8.65
CA LEU A 492 10.51 -6.19 8.11
C LEU A 492 9.49 -6.42 9.22
N SER A 493 8.24 -6.02 8.97
CA SER A 493 7.14 -6.28 9.90
C SER A 493 6.87 -7.76 10.09
N THR A 494 6.54 -8.15 11.32
CA THR A 494 6.18 -9.52 11.71
C THR A 494 4.68 -9.76 11.74
N TYR A 495 3.87 -8.77 11.39
CA TYR A 495 2.42 -8.83 11.27
C TYR A 495 1.91 -7.69 10.39
N ASP A 496 0.67 -7.81 9.91
CA ASP A 496 -0.02 -6.78 9.13
C ASP A 496 0.63 -6.38 7.80
N ALA A 497 1.60 -7.15 7.29
CA ALA A 497 1.97 -7.11 5.87
C ALA A 497 1.08 -8.07 5.07
N PRO A 498 0.96 -7.87 3.73
CA PRO A 498 0.23 -8.78 2.84
C PRO A 498 0.60 -10.26 3.03
N ILE A 499 -0.35 -11.14 2.71
CA ILE A 499 -0.20 -12.59 2.84
C ILE A 499 1.09 -13.09 2.15
N GLY A 500 1.99 -13.70 2.92
CA GLY A 500 3.28 -14.18 2.43
C GLY A 500 4.43 -13.18 2.57
N HIS A 501 4.17 -11.89 2.80
CA HIS A 501 5.19 -10.85 2.87
C HIS A 501 5.64 -10.52 4.31
N ASN A 502 5.15 -11.19 5.35
CA ASN A 502 5.65 -10.94 6.71
C ASN A 502 7.08 -11.49 6.85
N ARG A 503 7.90 -10.89 7.73
CA ARG A 503 9.33 -11.25 7.94
C ARG A 503 9.56 -12.77 8.06
N ASP A 504 8.68 -13.44 8.77
CA ASP A 504 8.80 -14.85 9.16
C ASP A 504 7.97 -15.80 8.26
N ASP A 505 7.34 -15.28 7.20
CA ASP A 505 6.60 -16.06 6.20
C ASP A 505 7.57 -16.78 5.24
N VAL A 506 7.09 -17.88 4.64
CA VAL A 506 7.87 -18.73 3.71
C VAL A 506 7.68 -18.25 2.27
N ILE A 507 8.78 -18.06 1.55
CA ILE A 507 8.81 -17.55 0.17
C ILE A 507 8.18 -18.60 -0.78
N VAL A 508 7.07 -18.23 -1.43
CA VAL A 508 6.28 -19.10 -2.32
C VAL A 508 6.73 -18.92 -3.78
N PRO A 509 6.88 -19.98 -4.61
CA PRO A 509 6.76 -21.41 -4.32
C PRO A 509 8.12 -22.12 -4.28
N LEU A 510 9.16 -21.49 -3.72
CA LEU A 510 10.51 -22.06 -3.77
C LEU A 510 10.70 -23.20 -2.77
N PHE A 511 11.40 -24.24 -3.22
CA PHE A 511 11.74 -25.45 -2.49
C PHE A 511 13.23 -25.83 -2.74
N PRO A 512 14.06 -26.02 -1.70
CA PRO A 512 13.74 -26.02 -0.27
C PRO A 512 13.24 -24.65 0.23
N VAL A 513 12.53 -24.68 1.36
CA VAL A 513 11.85 -23.51 1.92
C VAL A 513 12.84 -22.52 2.55
N TYR A 514 12.59 -21.24 2.33
CA TYR A 514 13.30 -20.12 2.94
C TYR A 514 12.31 -19.04 3.39
N THR A 515 12.66 -18.23 4.39
CA THR A 515 11.85 -17.07 4.82
C THR A 515 12.45 -15.74 4.38
N HIS A 516 11.64 -14.68 4.35
CA HIS A 516 12.11 -13.31 4.07
C HIS A 516 13.24 -12.90 5.05
N GLN A 517 13.13 -13.25 6.34
CA GLN A 517 14.19 -13.06 7.34
C GLN A 517 15.54 -13.68 6.94
N GLN A 518 15.53 -14.87 6.33
CA GLN A 518 16.75 -15.56 5.95
C GLN A 518 17.42 -14.96 4.72
N MET A 519 16.63 -14.33 3.85
CA MET A 519 17.04 -13.69 2.60
C MET A 519 17.42 -12.20 2.76
N PHE A 520 16.99 -11.56 3.85
CA PHE A 520 17.35 -10.18 4.21
C PHE A 520 18.77 -10.11 4.81
N LYS A 521 19.78 -10.30 3.95
CA LYS A 521 21.23 -10.27 4.26
C LYS A 521 22.00 -9.65 3.11
N LYS A 522 23.24 -9.23 3.36
CA LYS A 522 24.11 -8.62 2.33
C LYS A 522 24.55 -9.67 1.31
N SER A 523 24.74 -9.28 0.06
CA SER A 523 24.99 -10.20 -1.06
C SER A 523 26.17 -11.14 -0.81
N PHE A 524 27.27 -10.62 -0.23
CA PHE A 524 28.48 -11.39 0.04
C PHE A 524 28.27 -12.50 1.09
N GLU A 525 27.21 -12.44 1.89
CA GLU A 525 26.83 -13.52 2.81
C GLU A 525 26.27 -14.74 2.06
N PHE A 526 25.70 -14.51 0.86
CA PHE A 526 25.32 -15.52 -0.13
C PHE A 526 26.44 -15.80 -1.15
N GLY A 527 27.61 -15.17 -1.00
CA GLY A 527 28.77 -15.35 -1.88
C GLY A 527 28.62 -14.80 -3.29
N TYR A 528 27.90 -13.69 -3.45
CA TYR A 528 27.98 -12.84 -4.64
C TYR A 528 28.13 -11.36 -4.26
N ASP A 529 28.66 -10.55 -5.16
CA ASP A 529 28.84 -9.12 -4.96
C ASP A 529 28.73 -8.38 -6.30
N TYR A 530 28.67 -7.06 -6.24
CA TYR A 530 28.63 -6.19 -7.40
C TYR A 530 30.00 -5.56 -7.64
N GLN A 531 30.43 -5.52 -8.90
CA GLN A 531 31.77 -5.05 -9.32
C GLN A 531 32.16 -3.65 -8.80
N ASP A 532 31.17 -2.84 -8.45
CA ASP A 532 31.27 -1.39 -8.26
C ASP A 532 30.67 -0.88 -6.94
N VAL A 533 30.07 -1.75 -6.10
CA VAL A 533 29.44 -1.37 -4.83
C VAL A 533 30.39 -1.59 -3.66
N ASP A 534 30.83 -0.52 -3.00
CA ASP A 534 31.73 -0.60 -1.84
C ASP A 534 31.04 -1.12 -0.56
N GLU A 535 31.81 -1.30 0.53
CA GLU A 535 31.30 -1.75 1.83
C GLU A 535 30.22 -0.82 2.45
N LYS A 536 30.11 0.41 1.96
CA LYS A 536 29.15 1.45 2.39
C LYS A 536 28.01 1.65 1.40
N GLY A 537 27.90 0.82 0.36
CA GLY A 537 26.83 0.89 -0.63
C GLY A 537 27.02 1.99 -1.68
N ARG A 538 28.23 2.53 -1.82
CA ARG A 538 28.56 3.58 -2.79
C ARG A 538 29.18 2.99 -4.05
N SER A 539 28.97 3.62 -5.19
CA SER A 539 29.52 3.21 -6.48
C SER A 539 29.78 4.42 -7.40
N PRO A 540 30.56 4.29 -8.50
CA PRO A 540 30.97 5.46 -9.31
C PRO A 540 29.82 6.22 -9.98
N ASP A 541 28.64 5.61 -10.12
CA ASP A 541 27.39 6.25 -10.51
C ASP A 541 26.91 7.34 -9.52
N ASP A 542 27.34 7.28 -8.26
CA ASP A 542 27.04 8.28 -7.21
C ASP A 542 27.91 9.56 -7.32
N GLU A 543 28.96 9.57 -8.15
CA GLU A 543 29.86 10.74 -8.29
C GLU A 543 29.37 11.78 -9.34
N LYS A 544 28.26 11.50 -10.02
CA LYS A 544 27.58 12.46 -10.90
C LYS A 544 26.89 13.55 -10.07
N GLU A 545 26.70 14.74 -10.64
CA GLU A 545 26.09 15.85 -9.92
C GLU A 545 24.66 15.50 -9.48
N ASP A 546 24.45 15.34 -8.17
CA ASP A 546 23.20 14.80 -7.65
C ASP A 546 22.07 15.83 -7.76
N GLU A 547 21.27 15.72 -8.81
CA GLU A 547 20.05 16.51 -9.00
C GLU A 547 18.87 16.02 -8.14
N SER A 548 18.99 14.88 -7.44
CA SER A 548 17.89 14.37 -6.60
C SER A 548 17.58 15.29 -5.42
N LYS A 549 18.53 16.17 -5.04
CA LYS A 549 18.35 17.31 -4.12
C LYS A 549 17.36 18.39 -4.59
N TYR A 550 16.88 18.32 -5.83
CA TYR A 550 15.86 19.20 -6.40
C TYR A 550 14.51 18.50 -6.63
N LEU A 551 14.42 17.20 -6.30
CA LEU A 551 13.17 16.45 -6.25
C LEU A 551 12.60 16.52 -4.83
N GLY A 552 11.27 16.41 -4.70
CA GLY A 552 10.57 16.62 -3.43
C GLY A 552 11.04 15.68 -2.32
N ASP A 553 11.27 16.24 -1.14
CA ASP A 553 11.62 15.48 0.05
C ASP A 553 10.35 14.96 0.74
N CYS A 554 10.25 13.64 0.93
CA CYS A 554 9.47 13.13 2.05
C CYS A 554 10.17 13.57 3.34
N PRO A 555 9.43 14.07 4.35
CA PRO A 555 10.05 14.56 5.58
C PRO A 555 10.74 13.41 6.35
N GLN A 556 12.07 13.42 6.36
CA GLN A 556 12.87 12.71 7.36
C GLN A 556 13.25 13.69 8.49
N PRO A 557 13.15 13.27 9.77
CA PRO A 557 13.44 14.15 10.89
C PRO A 557 14.92 14.12 11.26
N ASP A 558 15.65 15.22 11.06
CA ASP A 558 16.70 15.65 11.99
C ASP A 558 17.16 17.11 11.82
N CYS A 559 17.02 17.90 12.88
CA CYS A 559 17.95 18.93 13.37
C CYS A 559 18.72 19.83 12.35
N TYR A 560 18.18 21.04 12.09
CA TYR A 560 18.87 22.33 11.80
C TYR A 560 20.31 22.31 11.21
N PRO A 561 20.57 23.04 10.09
CA PRO A 561 20.60 24.51 10.22
C PRO A 561 20.27 25.39 8.98
N ASN A 562 19.69 26.56 9.27
CA ASN A 562 19.81 27.83 8.54
C ASN A 562 19.45 27.90 7.03
N LEU A 563 18.21 28.30 6.74
CA LEU A 563 17.85 29.09 5.54
C LEU A 563 17.23 30.45 5.94
N PRO A 564 17.28 31.48 5.05
CA PRO A 564 17.11 32.88 5.46
C PRO A 564 15.65 33.35 5.58
N LYS A 565 15.47 34.47 6.28
CA LYS A 565 14.17 35.14 6.43
C LYS A 565 13.71 35.79 5.11
N SER A 566 12.63 35.26 4.53
CA SER A 566 11.70 36.00 3.67
C SER A 566 10.29 35.72 4.16
N GLY A 567 9.60 36.74 4.68
CA GLY A 567 8.30 36.56 5.33
C GLY A 567 7.15 37.19 4.56
N ALA A 568 5.98 36.54 4.66
CA ALA A 568 4.65 37.04 4.32
C ALA A 568 4.35 37.27 2.81
N PRO A 569 3.06 37.32 2.40
CA PRO A 569 1.85 37.24 3.23
C PRO A 569 0.92 36.06 2.90
N GLY A 570 0.31 35.47 3.94
CA GLY A 570 -0.95 34.75 3.76
C GLY A 570 -2.08 35.75 3.45
N LYS A 571 -2.80 35.54 2.34
CA LYS A 571 -4.02 36.29 1.99
C LYS A 571 -4.80 35.57 0.88
N LEU A 572 -6.13 35.69 0.92
CA LEU A 572 -7.11 34.99 0.09
C LEU A 572 -7.16 33.46 0.27
N MET A 573 -7.93 33.03 1.27
CA MET A 573 -8.73 31.80 1.17
C MET A 573 -9.52 31.85 -0.15
N CYS A 574 -9.40 30.83 -1.00
CA CYS A 574 -9.73 30.98 -2.42
C CYS A 574 -11.25 31.13 -2.67
N TRP A 575 -11.60 32.15 -3.46
CA TRP A 575 -12.98 32.62 -3.72
C TRP A 575 -13.93 31.56 -4.30
N TRP A 576 -13.40 30.50 -4.90
CA TRP A 576 -14.18 29.45 -5.57
C TRP A 576 -14.68 28.35 -4.61
N LEU A 577 -13.90 28.03 -3.57
CA LEU A 577 -14.09 26.87 -2.70
C LEU A 577 -15.47 26.84 -2.02
N MET A 578 -15.84 27.87 -1.26
CA MET A 578 -17.06 27.85 -0.43
C MET A 578 -18.37 27.76 -1.23
N SER A 579 -18.40 28.30 -2.45
CA SER A 579 -19.60 28.22 -3.30
C SER A 579 -19.75 26.84 -3.96
N VAL A 580 -18.64 26.15 -4.25
CA VAL A 580 -18.69 24.79 -4.81
C VAL A 580 -19.04 23.74 -3.74
N MET A 581 -18.56 23.90 -2.49
CA MET A 581 -18.88 22.97 -1.38
C MET A 581 -20.38 22.72 -1.15
N LEU A 582 -21.22 23.74 -1.34
CA LEU A 582 -22.68 23.65 -1.14
C LEU A 582 -23.43 23.05 -2.34
N GLU A 583 -22.75 22.83 -3.47
CA GLU A 583 -23.31 22.16 -4.65
C GLU A 583 -22.63 20.79 -4.93
N TYR A 584 -21.44 20.56 -4.39
CA TYR A 584 -20.68 19.31 -4.55
C TYR A 584 -21.26 18.19 -3.69
N ARG A 585 -21.86 17.20 -4.36
CA ARG A 585 -22.41 15.99 -3.73
C ARG A 585 -21.31 15.10 -3.17
N SER A 586 -21.56 14.56 -1.99
CA SER A 586 -20.77 13.49 -1.39
C SER A 586 -21.07 12.14 -2.07
N ASP A 587 -20.06 11.29 -2.23
CA ASP A 587 -20.22 9.87 -2.64
C ASP A 587 -20.86 9.00 -1.54
N PHE A 588 -20.88 9.49 -0.29
CA PHE A 588 -21.58 8.89 0.83
C PHE A 588 -23.01 9.43 0.97
N VAL A 589 -23.93 8.53 1.33
CA VAL A 589 -25.32 8.84 1.73
C VAL A 589 -25.49 8.65 3.23
N VAL A 590 -26.31 9.49 3.87
CA VAL A 590 -26.66 9.36 5.30
C VAL A 590 -28.05 8.76 5.46
N THR A 591 -28.38 8.24 6.65
CA THR A 591 -29.71 7.66 6.93
C THR A 591 -30.52 8.46 7.94
N SER A 592 -31.82 8.56 7.69
CA SER A 592 -32.81 9.24 8.54
C SER A 592 -33.63 8.28 9.43
N THR A 593 -33.24 7.00 9.54
CA THR A 593 -33.84 6.03 10.50
C THR A 593 -32.80 5.10 11.13
N SER A 594 -33.24 4.27 12.07
CA SER A 594 -32.46 3.25 12.74
C SER A 594 -32.10 2.06 11.84
N TYR A 595 -30.94 1.44 12.07
CA TYR A 595 -30.58 0.19 11.39
C TYR A 595 -31.60 -0.95 11.61
N GLU A 596 -32.32 -0.98 12.74
CA GLU A 596 -33.37 -1.98 13.00
C GLU A 596 -34.49 -1.89 11.94
N GLU A 597 -34.93 -0.68 11.58
CA GLU A 597 -35.99 -0.48 10.58
C GLU A 597 -35.52 -0.79 9.16
N ILE A 598 -34.27 -0.46 8.82
CA ILE A 598 -33.63 -0.82 7.54
C ILE A 598 -33.57 -2.34 7.41
N TYR A 599 -32.99 -3.04 8.40
CA TYR A 599 -32.89 -4.51 8.38
C TYR A 599 -34.28 -5.17 8.37
N ARG A 600 -35.24 -4.65 9.13
CA ARG A 600 -36.63 -5.16 9.14
C ARG A 600 -37.28 -5.06 7.76
N THR A 601 -37.07 -3.94 7.06
CA THR A 601 -37.60 -3.72 5.70
C THR A 601 -36.97 -4.69 4.70
N VAL A 602 -35.65 -4.85 4.71
CA VAL A 602 -34.92 -5.81 3.87
C VAL A 602 -35.37 -7.25 4.15
N MET A 603 -35.49 -7.64 5.42
CA MET A 603 -35.92 -9.00 5.83
C MET A 603 -37.39 -9.31 5.49
N HIS A 604 -38.21 -8.30 5.21
CA HIS A 604 -39.56 -8.45 4.67
C HIS A 604 -39.64 -8.29 3.13
N GLY A 605 -38.51 -8.11 2.45
CA GLY A 605 -38.42 -7.98 0.99
C GLY A 605 -38.79 -6.58 0.46
N GLY A 606 -38.76 -5.56 1.31
CA GLY A 606 -38.89 -4.16 0.91
C GLY A 606 -37.55 -3.55 0.45
N ASP A 607 -37.64 -2.49 -0.34
CA ASP A 607 -36.48 -1.71 -0.78
C ASP A 607 -36.05 -0.69 0.30
N PRO A 608 -34.82 -0.76 0.85
CA PRO A 608 -34.34 0.18 1.85
C PRO A 608 -33.86 1.53 1.27
N SER A 609 -33.82 1.72 -0.05
CA SER A 609 -33.26 2.92 -0.70
C SER A 609 -33.79 4.24 -0.13
N HIS A 610 -35.09 4.28 0.14
CA HIS A 610 -35.82 5.45 0.67
C HIS A 610 -35.45 5.88 2.10
N PHE A 611 -34.63 5.10 2.82
CA PHE A 611 -34.08 5.48 4.13
C PHE A 611 -32.76 6.24 4.05
N PHE A 612 -32.18 6.34 2.86
CA PHE A 612 -30.91 7.02 2.61
C PHE A 612 -31.14 8.33 1.85
N SER A 613 -30.28 9.31 2.10
CA SER A 613 -30.35 10.63 1.47
C SER A 613 -28.98 11.06 0.97
N ASP A 614 -28.96 11.54 -0.27
CA ASP A 614 -27.82 12.29 -0.82
C ASP A 614 -27.59 13.56 0.02
N VAL A 615 -26.32 13.91 0.25
CA VAL A 615 -25.91 15.09 1.00
C VAL A 615 -24.79 15.84 0.27
N THR A 616 -24.63 17.14 0.55
CA THR A 616 -23.41 17.85 0.13
C THR A 616 -22.22 17.41 0.97
N SER A 617 -21.02 17.77 0.52
CA SER A 617 -19.78 17.51 1.28
C SER A 617 -19.78 18.18 2.65
N TYR A 618 -20.35 19.40 2.77
CA TYR A 618 -20.48 20.10 4.05
C TYR A 618 -21.58 19.53 4.94
N ASP A 619 -22.70 19.10 4.35
CA ASP A 619 -23.78 18.42 5.10
C ASP A 619 -23.30 17.08 5.68
N LEU A 620 -22.49 16.32 4.94
CA LEU A 620 -21.86 15.09 5.46
C LEU A 620 -20.95 15.40 6.64
N PHE A 621 -20.03 16.37 6.49
CA PHE A 621 -19.17 16.84 7.58
C PHE A 621 -19.99 17.18 8.82
N THR A 622 -21.05 17.98 8.66
CA THR A 622 -21.95 18.39 9.75
C THR A 622 -22.65 17.19 10.39
N TRP A 623 -23.26 16.31 9.58
CA TRP A 623 -24.02 15.14 10.04
C TRP A 623 -23.15 14.12 10.78
N MET A 624 -21.88 13.94 10.38
CA MET A 624 -20.97 13.03 11.08
C MET A 624 -20.67 13.46 12.53
N HIS A 625 -20.53 14.76 12.77
CA HIS A 625 -20.38 15.31 14.13
C HIS A 625 -21.65 15.14 14.95
N TYR A 626 -22.80 15.52 14.38
CA TYR A 626 -24.11 15.25 14.97
C TYR A 626 -24.25 13.78 15.37
N TYR A 627 -23.87 12.85 14.49
CA TYR A 627 -24.09 11.43 14.73
C TYR A 627 -23.18 10.85 15.83
N ALA A 628 -22.01 11.44 16.05
CA ALA A 628 -21.10 11.07 17.14
C ALA A 628 -21.48 11.70 18.50
N ALA A 629 -21.98 12.94 18.49
CA ALA A 629 -22.21 13.73 19.71
C ALA A 629 -23.68 13.78 20.21
N ARG A 630 -24.62 13.18 19.47
CA ARG A 630 -26.03 13.05 19.88
C ARG A 630 -26.23 11.94 20.93
N ASP A 631 -27.29 12.08 21.73
CA ASP A 631 -27.80 11.02 22.60
C ASP A 631 -28.05 9.70 21.85
N THR A 632 -27.86 8.58 22.56
CA THR A 632 -27.93 7.24 21.97
C THR A 632 -29.36 6.73 21.87
N ILE A 633 -29.79 6.44 20.63
CA ILE A 633 -31.08 5.84 20.31
C ILE A 633 -30.96 4.32 20.49
N LEU A 634 -31.76 3.77 21.41
CA LEU A 634 -31.80 2.34 21.73
C LEU A 634 -33.09 1.68 21.21
N PRO A 635 -33.08 0.36 20.95
CA PRO A 635 -34.25 -0.38 20.49
C PRO A 635 -35.52 -0.17 21.35
N HIS A 636 -36.67 -0.15 20.67
CA HIS A 636 -38.01 0.05 21.24
C HIS A 636 -38.23 1.45 21.85
N ASN A 637 -37.76 2.50 21.17
CA ASN A 637 -37.88 3.91 21.59
C ASN A 637 -37.33 4.15 23.00
N LYS A 638 -36.18 3.53 23.29
CA LYS A 638 -35.39 3.80 24.48
C LYS A 638 -34.25 4.75 24.13
N THR A 639 -33.76 5.46 25.14
CA THR A 639 -32.83 6.56 24.97
C THR A 639 -31.84 6.53 26.13
N GLU A 640 -30.55 6.56 25.84
CA GLU A 640 -29.52 6.73 26.86
C GLU A 640 -28.80 8.06 26.59
N SER A 641 -28.86 8.95 27.58
CA SER A 641 -28.07 10.18 27.61
C SER A 641 -26.71 9.89 28.25
N ASP A 642 -25.75 10.80 28.14
CA ASP A 642 -24.35 10.61 28.56
C ASP A 642 -23.58 9.52 27.75
N ILE A 643 -23.98 9.25 26.50
CA ILE A 643 -23.13 8.57 25.50
C ILE A 643 -22.88 9.54 24.34
N ASP A 644 -21.70 10.15 24.36
CA ASP A 644 -21.05 10.86 23.25
C ASP A 644 -19.84 10.00 22.82
N PHE A 645 -19.43 10.07 21.54
CA PHE A 645 -18.28 9.37 20.96
C PHE A 645 -17.13 10.32 20.53
N ALA A 646 -17.39 11.62 20.54
CA ALA A 646 -16.49 12.70 20.14
C ALA A 646 -16.00 13.53 21.33
N HIS A 647 -16.78 13.65 22.40
CA HIS A 647 -16.50 14.47 23.60
C HIS A 647 -16.57 13.64 24.89
N ASP A 648 -16.42 14.29 26.04
CA ASP A 648 -16.45 13.75 27.41
C ASP A 648 -15.35 12.75 27.76
N GLY A 649 -14.89 11.89 26.84
CA GLY A 649 -13.88 10.86 27.05
C GLY A 649 -12.47 11.18 26.55
N GLN A 650 -11.48 10.42 27.02
CA GLN A 650 -10.06 10.57 26.64
C GLN A 650 -9.79 10.60 25.11
N GLY A 651 -10.69 10.01 24.31
CA GLY A 651 -10.62 9.99 22.85
C GLY A 651 -10.84 11.35 22.16
N PHE A 652 -11.35 12.36 22.86
CA PHE A 652 -11.74 13.68 22.33
C PHE A 652 -10.77 14.25 21.28
N LEU A 653 -9.49 14.36 21.61
CA LEU A 653 -8.47 14.96 20.75
C LEU A 653 -8.13 14.11 19.52
N SER A 654 -8.25 12.78 19.61
CA SER A 654 -7.98 11.89 18.48
C SER A 654 -9.19 11.72 17.55
N TRP A 655 -10.41 11.86 18.08
CA TRP A 655 -11.63 12.00 17.27
C TRP A 655 -11.55 13.26 16.40
N HIS A 656 -11.32 14.41 17.04
CA HIS A 656 -11.26 15.71 16.36
C HIS A 656 -10.09 15.81 15.36
N ARG A 657 -8.92 15.23 15.67
CA ARG A 657 -7.80 15.12 14.72
C ARG A 657 -8.19 14.38 13.43
N LEU A 658 -8.89 13.24 13.54
CA LEU A 658 -9.36 12.51 12.34
C LEU A 658 -10.44 13.28 11.58
N TYR A 659 -11.39 13.88 12.30
CA TYR A 659 -12.50 14.64 11.72
C TYR A 659 -12.00 15.87 10.91
N LEU A 660 -11.01 16.59 11.43
CA LEU A 660 -10.33 17.68 10.71
C LEU A 660 -9.54 17.16 9.50
N LEU A 661 -8.79 16.06 9.64
CA LEU A 661 -8.02 15.46 8.53
C LEU A 661 -8.91 14.94 7.39
N ALA A 662 -10.10 14.42 7.70
CA ALA A 662 -11.09 14.05 6.70
C ALA A 662 -11.59 15.29 5.95
N TRP A 663 -11.92 16.36 6.69
CA TRP A 663 -12.41 17.60 6.11
C TRP A 663 -11.36 18.34 5.27
N GLU A 664 -10.11 18.40 5.71
CA GLU A 664 -9.00 19.00 4.97
C GLU A 664 -8.83 18.35 3.59
N ARG A 665 -8.93 17.02 3.51
CA ARG A 665 -8.87 16.27 2.24
C ARG A 665 -10.05 16.56 1.33
N THR A 666 -11.27 16.56 1.87
CA THR A 666 -12.46 16.97 1.11
C THR A 666 -12.35 18.41 0.59
N LEU A 667 -11.67 19.30 1.31
CA LEU A 667 -11.37 20.67 0.84
C LEU A 667 -10.30 20.70 -0.25
N GLN A 668 -9.22 19.92 -0.13
CA GLN A 668 -8.20 19.75 -1.18
C GLN A 668 -8.83 19.22 -2.49
N GLU A 669 -9.70 18.21 -2.38
CA GLU A 669 -10.44 17.60 -3.49
C GLU A 669 -11.41 18.58 -4.17
N VAL A 670 -12.30 19.22 -3.38
CA VAL A 670 -13.30 20.18 -3.91
C VAL A 670 -12.64 21.45 -4.44
N GLY A 671 -11.49 21.86 -3.90
CA GLY A 671 -10.71 23.00 -4.37
C GLY A 671 -9.83 22.73 -5.58
N ASN A 672 -9.50 21.46 -5.86
CA ASN A 672 -8.37 21.07 -6.70
C ASN A 672 -7.06 21.77 -6.24
N ASP A 673 -6.80 21.71 -4.94
CA ASP A 673 -5.70 22.41 -4.26
C ASP A 673 -5.02 21.47 -3.25
N GLU A 674 -4.07 20.66 -3.73
CA GLU A 674 -3.32 19.68 -2.92
C GLU A 674 -2.40 20.34 -1.87
N GLU A 675 -2.16 21.66 -1.96
CA GLU A 675 -1.40 22.44 -0.97
C GLU A 675 -2.30 23.09 0.10
N PHE A 676 -3.63 22.93 0.00
CA PHE A 676 -4.57 23.48 1.00
C PHE A 676 -4.40 22.80 2.36
N ALA A 677 -4.22 23.61 3.41
CA ALA A 677 -4.22 23.18 4.80
C ALA A 677 -5.19 24.03 5.64
N LEU A 678 -5.85 23.43 6.63
CA LEU A 678 -6.84 24.09 7.46
C LEU A 678 -6.18 25.17 8.35
N PRO A 679 -6.57 26.46 8.20
CA PRO A 679 -6.08 27.51 9.08
C PRO A 679 -6.64 27.34 10.50
N PHE A 680 -5.82 27.62 11.51
CA PHE A 680 -6.27 27.68 12.89
C PHE A 680 -6.60 29.12 13.32
N TRP A 681 -7.52 29.28 14.28
CA TRP A 681 -7.78 30.56 14.94
C TRP A 681 -7.17 30.59 16.35
N ASP A 682 -6.11 31.37 16.52
CA ASP A 682 -5.62 31.74 17.86
C ASP A 682 -6.57 32.74 18.53
N TRP A 683 -7.60 32.22 19.21
CA TRP A 683 -8.55 33.02 19.99
C TRP A 683 -7.93 33.67 21.23
N THR A 684 -6.66 33.44 21.56
CA THR A 684 -6.00 34.06 22.72
C THR A 684 -5.66 35.54 22.53
N GLY A 685 -5.71 36.04 21.30
CA GLY A 685 -5.34 37.42 20.96
C GLY A 685 -6.30 38.49 21.49
N ASN A 686 -7.60 38.21 21.58
CA ASN A 686 -8.60 39.14 22.11
C ASN A 686 -9.69 38.41 22.91
N PRO A 687 -9.65 38.47 24.25
CA PRO A 687 -10.67 37.83 25.10
C PRO A 687 -12.10 38.37 24.92
N THR A 688 -12.29 39.60 24.42
CA THR A 688 -13.60 40.27 24.45
C THR A 688 -14.41 40.18 23.15
N GLN A 689 -13.77 39.90 22.01
CA GLN A 689 -14.42 39.89 20.71
C GLN A 689 -13.69 38.91 19.78
N CYS A 690 -14.44 38.24 18.90
CA CYS A 690 -13.85 37.47 17.79
C CYS A 690 -12.96 38.38 16.94
N ASP A 691 -11.87 37.84 16.40
CA ASP A 691 -10.94 38.62 15.58
C ASP A 691 -11.67 39.19 14.34
N PRO A 692 -11.64 40.51 14.08
CA PRO A 692 -12.19 41.10 12.85
C PRO A 692 -11.57 40.55 11.56
N ALA A 693 -10.38 39.95 11.62
CA ALA A 693 -9.77 39.22 10.50
C ALA A 693 -10.44 37.87 10.20
N ILE A 694 -11.42 37.43 11.02
CA ILE A 694 -12.13 36.15 10.89
C ILE A 694 -13.65 36.40 10.90
N CYS A 695 -14.18 37.02 11.95
CA CYS A 695 -15.59 37.41 12.05
C CYS A 695 -15.83 38.76 11.34
N SER A 696 -15.79 38.75 10.02
CA SER A 696 -16.13 39.89 9.15
C SER A 696 -17.04 39.47 8.00
N GLU A 697 -17.76 40.42 7.41
CA GLU A 697 -18.69 40.17 6.29
C GLU A 697 -18.03 39.51 5.07
N GLU A 698 -16.73 39.69 4.86
CA GLU A 698 -15.96 39.07 3.77
C GLU A 698 -15.56 37.61 4.03
N LEU A 699 -15.64 37.14 5.29
CA LEU A 699 -15.17 35.82 5.73
C LEU A 699 -16.27 35.10 6.54
N LEU A 700 -16.02 34.75 7.81
CA LEU A 700 -16.94 33.93 8.63
C LEU A 700 -18.07 34.73 9.28
N GLY A 701 -18.35 35.93 8.76
CA GLY A 701 -19.53 36.73 9.05
C GLY A 701 -19.54 37.45 10.39
N VAL A 702 -20.46 38.41 10.49
CA VAL A 702 -20.75 39.21 11.68
C VAL A 702 -22.14 38.86 12.23
N THR A 703 -22.30 38.82 13.54
CA THR A 703 -23.61 38.54 14.16
C THR A 703 -24.51 39.78 14.10
N ASP A 704 -25.69 39.66 13.49
CA ASP A 704 -26.78 40.63 13.62
C ASP A 704 -27.24 40.68 15.09
N GLN A 705 -27.01 41.82 15.75
CA GLN A 705 -27.29 42.00 17.18
C GLN A 705 -28.79 42.04 17.53
N VAL A 706 -29.68 42.08 16.55
CA VAL A 706 -31.14 42.03 16.75
C VAL A 706 -31.69 40.62 16.56
N THR A 707 -31.14 39.84 15.62
CA THR A 707 -31.69 38.52 15.25
C THR A 707 -30.83 37.32 15.66
N GLY A 708 -29.57 37.55 16.04
CA GLY A 708 -28.56 36.51 16.27
C GLY A 708 -28.07 35.82 14.98
N ILE A 709 -28.57 36.20 13.81
CA ILE A 709 -28.21 35.59 12.53
C ILE A 709 -26.84 36.09 12.08
N VAL A 710 -25.96 35.19 11.66
CA VAL A 710 -24.67 35.54 11.08
C VAL A 710 -24.88 36.06 9.65
N ARG A 711 -24.37 37.26 9.37
CA ARG A 711 -24.40 37.91 8.05
C ARG A 711 -23.00 37.92 7.45
N GLY A 712 -22.89 37.55 6.19
CA GLY A 712 -21.62 37.46 5.49
C GLY A 712 -21.77 36.94 4.07
N LYS A 713 -20.80 37.29 3.24
CA LYS A 713 -20.68 37.03 1.81
C LYS A 713 -20.97 35.58 1.40
N TYR A 714 -20.63 34.61 2.26
CA TYR A 714 -20.83 33.18 2.04
C TYR A 714 -21.86 32.55 3.00
N LEU A 715 -22.46 33.33 3.91
CA LEU A 715 -23.31 32.82 5.00
C LEU A 715 -24.75 33.35 4.98
N ASN A 716 -25.08 34.30 4.10
CA ASN A 716 -26.41 34.93 4.06
C ASN A 716 -27.55 33.95 3.73
N ASP A 717 -27.28 32.96 2.89
CA ASP A 717 -28.23 31.92 2.44
C ASP A 717 -27.93 30.54 3.05
N TRP A 718 -27.14 30.51 4.14
CA TRP A 718 -26.71 29.29 4.82
C TRP A 718 -27.88 28.53 5.45
N ASN A 719 -27.95 27.22 5.26
CA ASN A 719 -28.96 26.37 5.87
C ASN A 719 -28.34 25.51 6.97
N VAL A 720 -28.97 25.50 8.15
CA VAL A 720 -28.55 24.70 9.29
C VAL A 720 -29.20 23.33 9.22
N LEU A 721 -28.37 22.29 9.20
CA LEU A 721 -28.72 20.87 9.26
C LEU A 721 -28.85 20.43 10.72
N CYS A 722 -29.71 19.45 11.02
CA CYS A 722 -29.77 18.80 12.33
C CYS A 722 -29.90 19.81 13.49
N THR A 723 -30.89 20.71 13.38
CA THR A 723 -31.12 21.82 14.33
C THR A 723 -31.42 21.32 15.74
N SER A 724 -31.31 22.18 16.76
CA SER A 724 -31.54 21.80 18.17
C SER A 724 -32.94 21.22 18.49
N GLU A 725 -33.96 21.47 17.66
CA GLU A 725 -35.26 20.79 17.78
C GLU A 725 -35.21 19.31 17.32
N GLN A 726 -34.25 18.96 16.46
CA GLN A 726 -33.99 17.63 15.92
C GLN A 726 -32.85 16.90 16.65
N THR A 727 -31.86 17.61 17.21
CA THR A 727 -30.81 16.98 18.04
C THR A 727 -31.41 16.31 19.28
N HIS A 728 -32.56 16.82 19.74
CA HIS A 728 -33.36 16.25 20.82
C HIS A 728 -34.54 15.36 20.35
N ASP A 729 -34.72 15.06 19.04
CA ASP A 729 -35.65 14.00 18.59
C ASP A 729 -34.98 12.63 18.75
N LEU A 730 -35.12 12.05 19.94
CA LEU A 730 -34.52 10.76 20.29
C LEU A 730 -35.23 9.55 19.64
N THR A 731 -36.11 9.76 18.64
CA THR A 731 -36.78 8.67 17.91
C THR A 731 -36.07 8.24 16.63
N ARG A 732 -35.23 9.10 16.04
CA ARG A 732 -34.55 8.87 14.75
C ARG A 732 -33.28 9.74 14.60
N PRO A 733 -32.31 9.38 13.73
CA PRO A 733 -31.29 10.31 13.29
C PRO A 733 -31.90 11.50 12.53
N CYS A 734 -31.34 12.71 12.65
CA CYS A 734 -31.82 13.89 11.91
C CYS A 734 -31.92 13.61 10.40
N ASN A 735 -33.00 14.09 9.80
CA ASN A 735 -33.24 14.03 8.37
C ASN A 735 -32.53 15.22 7.69
N PRO A 736 -31.57 14.99 6.77
CA PRO A 736 -30.83 16.08 6.13
C PRO A 736 -31.71 16.99 5.24
N ALA A 737 -32.92 16.55 4.86
CA ALA A 737 -33.85 17.40 4.12
C ALA A 737 -34.53 18.50 4.98
N ASP A 738 -34.56 18.34 6.31
CA ASP A 738 -35.29 19.23 7.21
C ASP A 738 -34.37 20.34 7.77
N THR A 739 -33.99 21.32 6.93
CA THR A 739 -33.03 22.38 7.30
C THR A 739 -33.69 23.70 7.74
N ARG A 740 -32.89 24.57 8.39
CA ARG A 740 -33.32 25.91 8.86
C ARG A 740 -32.40 27.01 8.34
N ALA A 741 -32.94 27.93 7.55
CA ALA A 741 -32.19 29.07 7.01
C ALA A 741 -31.62 30.01 8.10
N GLY A 742 -30.39 30.49 7.88
CA GLY A 742 -29.65 31.47 8.66
C GLY A 742 -28.89 30.87 9.85
N LEU A 743 -27.57 30.71 9.72
CA LEU A 743 -26.65 30.38 10.82
C LEU A 743 -26.80 31.38 11.99
N LYS A 744 -26.62 30.93 13.25
CA LYS A 744 -26.77 31.78 14.44
C LYS A 744 -25.53 31.80 15.34
N ARG A 745 -25.32 32.94 16.00
CA ARG A 745 -24.36 33.18 17.10
C ARG A 745 -24.98 34.11 18.15
N ASN A 746 -24.42 34.15 19.36
CA ASN A 746 -24.86 35.03 20.45
C ASN A 746 -24.80 36.51 20.06
N THR A 747 -25.86 37.26 20.35
CA THR A 747 -25.78 38.73 20.47
C THR A 747 -25.06 39.14 21.76
N ASP A 748 -24.62 40.40 21.85
CA ASP A 748 -23.97 40.92 23.06
C ASP A 748 -24.93 41.01 24.26
N ASP A 749 -26.22 41.25 24.00
CA ASP A 749 -27.28 41.13 25.02
C ASP A 749 -27.44 39.68 25.51
N GLU A 750 -27.36 38.68 24.63
CA GLU A 750 -27.38 37.27 25.02
C GLU A 750 -26.13 36.86 25.83
N LYS A 751 -24.96 37.40 25.51
CA LYS A 751 -23.74 37.22 26.32
C LYS A 751 -23.93 37.83 27.70
N GLU A 752 -24.32 39.10 27.78
CA GLU A 752 -24.57 39.78 29.05
C GLU A 752 -25.71 39.15 29.86
N LYS A 753 -26.68 38.48 29.21
CA LYS A 753 -27.71 37.65 29.86
C LYS A 753 -27.12 36.35 30.41
N LYS A 754 -26.43 35.53 29.58
CA LYS A 754 -25.79 34.27 30.00
C LYS A 754 -24.82 34.48 31.16
N LYS A 755 -24.04 35.55 31.13
CA LYS A 755 -23.13 36.00 32.20
C LYS A 755 -23.84 36.31 33.52
N LYS A 756 -25.04 36.91 33.49
CA LYS A 756 -25.82 37.28 34.68
C LYS A 756 -26.68 36.13 35.22
N GLU A 757 -27.25 35.31 34.34
CA GLU A 757 -28.21 34.26 34.72
C GLU A 757 -27.55 32.90 34.97
N LYS A 758 -26.47 32.56 34.23
CA LYS A 758 -25.73 31.30 34.36
C LYS A 758 -24.32 31.45 34.94
N GLY A 759 -23.88 32.67 35.22
CA GLY A 759 -22.52 32.94 35.72
C GLY A 759 -21.39 32.70 34.72
N TYR A 760 -21.70 32.46 33.44
CA TYR A 760 -20.72 32.08 32.42
C TYR A 760 -19.68 33.18 32.14
N THR A 761 -18.42 32.77 32.02
CA THR A 761 -17.30 33.61 31.57
C THR A 761 -17.40 33.85 30.07
N MET A 762 -18.15 34.89 29.69
CA MET A 762 -18.42 35.25 28.28
C MET A 762 -17.24 35.99 27.61
N THR A 763 -16.03 35.44 27.75
CA THR A 763 -14.78 35.93 27.13
C THR A 763 -13.93 34.75 26.66
N PHE A 764 -13.31 34.88 25.48
CA PHE A 764 -12.41 33.87 24.93
C PHE A 764 -11.24 33.59 25.89
N PRO A 765 -10.66 32.37 25.89
CA PRO A 765 -9.53 32.05 26.75
C PRO A 765 -8.21 32.69 26.29
N THR A 766 -7.22 32.69 27.18
CA THR A 766 -5.97 33.46 27.09
C THR A 766 -4.74 32.58 26.93
N LYS A 767 -3.61 33.17 26.51
CA LYS A 767 -2.31 32.47 26.47
C LYS A 767 -1.92 31.89 27.83
N THR A 768 -2.28 32.54 28.94
CA THR A 768 -2.02 32.05 30.30
C THR A 768 -2.75 30.75 30.59
N GLU A 769 -4.04 30.65 30.22
CA GLU A 769 -4.88 29.47 30.46
C GLU A 769 -4.46 28.28 29.58
N VAL A 770 -4.09 28.54 28.31
CA VAL A 770 -3.46 27.53 27.44
C VAL A 770 -2.11 27.07 27.98
N ASN A 771 -1.27 28.00 28.45
CA ASN A 771 0.01 27.69 29.07
C ASN A 771 -0.14 26.96 30.41
N PHE A 772 -1.28 27.07 31.10
CA PHE A 772 -1.59 26.27 32.29
C PHE A 772 -1.89 24.81 31.92
N ALA A 773 -2.75 24.56 30.93
CA ALA A 773 -3.03 23.22 30.43
C ALA A 773 -1.74 22.50 29.99
N LEU A 774 -0.87 23.21 29.25
CA LEU A 774 0.44 22.70 28.80
C LEU A 774 1.45 22.42 29.93
N ARG A 775 1.14 22.65 31.22
CA ARG A 775 1.97 22.21 32.36
C ARG A 775 1.77 20.74 32.71
N PHE A 776 0.64 20.12 32.34
CA PHE A 776 0.28 18.77 32.77
C PHE A 776 0.89 17.70 31.83
N GLU A 777 1.85 16.92 32.34
CA GLU A 777 2.44 15.77 31.62
C GLU A 777 1.46 14.60 31.45
N THR A 778 0.49 14.49 32.37
CA THR A 778 -0.52 13.43 32.34
C THR A 778 -1.60 13.75 31.32
N PHE A 779 -1.75 12.88 30.31
CA PHE A 779 -2.77 13.06 29.26
C PHE A 779 -4.18 13.07 29.85
N ASP A 780 -4.55 12.00 30.55
CA ASP A 780 -5.82 11.88 31.25
C ASP A 780 -5.70 10.96 32.48
N LEU A 781 -6.71 10.97 33.35
CA LEU A 781 -6.75 10.18 34.60
C LEU A 781 -8.15 9.56 34.82
N PRO A 782 -8.26 8.45 35.58
CA PRO A 782 -9.55 7.90 35.97
C PRO A 782 -10.47 8.97 36.60
N PRO A 783 -11.76 9.05 36.23
CA PRO A 783 -12.53 8.07 35.45
C PRO A 783 -12.48 8.23 33.92
N TYR A 784 -11.49 8.95 33.36
CA TYR A 784 -11.31 9.18 31.92
C TYR A 784 -12.52 9.80 31.20
N ASN A 785 -13.39 10.46 31.96
CA ASN A 785 -14.60 11.17 31.49
C ASN A 785 -14.58 12.65 31.94
N LYS A 786 -15.63 13.44 31.65
CA LYS A 786 -15.77 14.87 32.04
C LYS A 786 -15.45 15.20 33.51
N SER A 787 -15.57 14.24 34.44
CA SER A 787 -15.23 14.42 35.86
C SER A 787 -13.73 14.37 36.19
N SER A 788 -12.86 14.13 35.21
CA SER A 788 -11.43 13.88 35.44
C SER A 788 -10.67 15.15 35.86
N SER A 789 -9.74 15.02 36.81
CA SER A 789 -8.96 16.14 37.35
C SER A 789 -7.46 15.89 37.18
N CYS A 790 -6.68 16.97 37.08
CA CYS A 790 -5.25 16.96 36.79
C CYS A 790 -4.88 16.26 35.47
N SER A 791 -5.78 16.38 34.48
CA SER A 791 -5.75 15.77 33.16
C SER A 791 -5.54 16.86 32.11
N PHE A 792 -4.53 16.73 31.24
CA PHE A 792 -4.34 17.65 30.13
C PHE A 792 -5.57 17.70 29.22
N ARG A 793 -6.10 16.53 28.84
CA ARG A 793 -7.26 16.37 27.97
C ARG A 793 -8.47 17.11 28.55
N ASN A 794 -8.84 16.83 29.80
CA ASN A 794 -10.06 17.37 30.39
C ASN A 794 -9.95 18.87 30.76
N ILE A 795 -8.73 19.40 30.95
CA ILE A 795 -8.49 20.85 31.06
C ILE A 795 -8.64 21.51 29.68
N LEU A 796 -8.04 20.94 28.63
CA LEU A 796 -8.09 21.49 27.25
C LEU A 796 -9.52 21.49 26.68
N GLU A 797 -10.25 20.41 26.89
CA GLU A 797 -11.66 20.28 26.52
C GLU A 797 -12.56 21.26 27.28
N GLY A 798 -12.24 21.53 28.55
CA GLY A 798 -12.80 22.64 29.31
C GLY A 798 -13.62 22.28 30.54
N TYR A 799 -13.68 21.01 30.94
CA TYR A 799 -14.38 20.56 32.16
C TYR A 799 -13.55 20.69 33.44
N ALA A 800 -12.24 20.87 33.33
CA ALA A 800 -11.35 21.10 34.48
C ALA A 800 -10.70 22.50 34.44
N SER A 801 -10.74 23.19 35.58
CA SER A 801 -10.43 24.62 35.71
C SER A 801 -8.99 24.97 35.33
N THR A 802 -8.79 26.02 34.54
CA THR A 802 -7.45 26.52 34.17
C THR A 802 -6.72 27.31 35.27
N GLU A 803 -7.28 27.36 36.48
CA GLU A 803 -6.59 27.89 37.68
C GLU A 803 -6.12 26.76 38.61
N THR A 804 -6.86 25.66 38.69
CA THR A 804 -6.68 24.61 39.72
C THR A 804 -6.41 23.23 39.16
N GLY A 805 -6.66 23.01 37.86
CA GLY A 805 -6.62 21.72 37.20
C GLY A 805 -7.71 20.75 37.64
N ARG A 806 -8.74 21.19 38.38
CA ARG A 806 -9.79 20.33 38.94
C ARG A 806 -11.12 20.50 38.21
N HIS A 807 -11.82 19.39 38.05
CA HIS A 807 -13.21 19.39 37.57
C HIS A 807 -14.16 20.01 38.62
N HIS A 808 -15.13 20.79 38.12
CA HIS A 808 -16.29 21.25 38.87
C HIS A 808 -17.45 21.43 37.88
N PHE A 809 -18.69 21.11 38.27
CA PHE A 809 -19.84 21.03 37.35
C PHE A 809 -20.18 22.35 36.62
N ASP A 810 -19.76 23.49 37.16
CA ASP A 810 -19.97 24.83 36.56
C ASP A 810 -18.81 25.28 35.65
N VAL A 811 -17.71 24.53 35.56
CA VAL A 811 -16.51 24.92 34.80
C VAL A 811 -16.68 24.61 33.32
N HIS A 812 -16.47 25.64 32.50
CA HIS A 812 -16.51 25.61 31.05
C HIS A 812 -15.37 26.49 30.51
N ASP A 813 -14.14 25.97 30.59
CA ASP A 813 -12.90 26.63 30.17
C ASP A 813 -12.48 26.25 28.73
N LEU A 814 -11.35 26.80 28.26
CA LEU A 814 -10.68 26.50 26.98
C LEU A 814 -11.64 26.22 25.80
N HIS A 815 -11.72 24.98 25.29
CA HIS A 815 -12.58 24.60 24.16
C HIS A 815 -14.07 24.90 24.43
N ASN A 816 -14.63 24.34 25.52
CA ASN A 816 -16.03 24.55 25.90
C ASN A 816 -16.38 26.04 26.06
N ARG A 817 -15.43 26.87 26.48
CA ARG A 817 -15.64 28.32 26.60
C ARG A 817 -15.82 29.01 25.26
N VAL A 818 -15.05 28.65 24.24
CA VAL A 818 -15.16 29.25 22.89
C VAL A 818 -16.53 28.94 22.28
N HIS A 819 -16.96 27.67 22.38
CA HIS A 819 -18.29 27.21 22.00
C HIS A 819 -19.40 28.03 22.68
N ILE A 820 -19.34 28.21 24.00
CA ILE A 820 -20.31 29.03 24.76
C ILE A 820 -20.29 30.51 24.35
N VAL A 821 -19.10 31.11 24.16
CA VAL A 821 -18.91 32.54 23.85
C VAL A 821 -19.44 32.89 22.47
N LEU A 822 -19.18 32.04 21.47
CA LEU A 822 -19.77 32.17 20.13
C LEU A 822 -21.27 31.93 20.17
N GLY A 823 -21.70 30.81 20.75
CA GLY A 823 -23.10 30.42 20.86
C GLY A 823 -23.86 30.37 19.55
N GLY A 824 -25.19 30.50 19.62
CA GLY A 824 -26.06 29.95 18.58
C GLY A 824 -25.77 28.46 18.42
N GLU A 825 -25.52 28.00 17.19
CA GLU A 825 -25.26 26.58 16.93
C GLU A 825 -23.93 26.14 17.55
N MET A 826 -22.92 27.03 17.65
CA MET A 826 -21.66 26.72 18.34
C MET A 826 -21.80 26.40 19.83
N ALA A 827 -22.97 26.60 20.47
CA ALA A 827 -23.22 26.15 21.85
C ALA A 827 -24.16 24.93 21.96
N ASP A 828 -24.63 24.35 20.86
CA ASP A 828 -25.34 23.08 20.82
C ASP A 828 -24.41 22.01 20.22
N VAL A 829 -23.87 21.13 21.07
CA VAL A 829 -22.74 20.26 20.69
C VAL A 829 -23.01 19.48 19.40
N PRO A 830 -24.14 18.77 19.21
CA PRO A 830 -24.32 17.97 18.00
C PRO A 830 -24.40 18.80 16.72
N SER A 831 -24.90 20.05 16.79
CA SER A 831 -25.07 20.92 15.62
C SER A 831 -23.95 21.94 15.41
N ALA A 832 -22.95 22.03 16.30
CA ALA A 832 -21.92 23.07 16.27
C ALA A 832 -21.10 23.16 14.97
N SER A 833 -20.88 22.04 14.28
CA SER A 833 -20.19 21.96 12.98
C SER A 833 -20.92 22.68 11.83
N ASN A 834 -22.20 23.05 12.01
CA ASN A 834 -22.91 23.94 11.09
C ASN A 834 -22.26 25.32 10.94
N ASP A 835 -21.47 25.78 11.91
CA ASP A 835 -20.71 27.03 11.82
C ASP A 835 -19.30 26.74 11.29
N PRO A 836 -18.88 27.26 10.12
CA PRO A 836 -17.53 27.01 9.60
C PRO A 836 -16.39 27.50 10.51
N ILE A 837 -16.67 28.33 11.52
CA ILE A 837 -15.68 28.70 12.54
C ILE A 837 -15.29 27.50 13.43
N PHE A 838 -16.11 26.44 13.48
CA PHE A 838 -15.81 25.17 14.15
C PHE A 838 -14.45 24.62 13.71
N ALA A 839 -14.20 24.53 12.40
CA ALA A 839 -12.97 23.96 11.86
C ALA A 839 -11.73 24.76 12.30
N LEU A 840 -11.81 26.11 12.26
CA LEU A 840 -10.72 26.99 12.69
C LEU A 840 -10.49 26.93 14.21
N HIS A 841 -11.56 26.77 15.00
CA HIS A 841 -11.48 26.59 16.45
C HIS A 841 -10.78 25.27 16.80
N HIS A 842 -11.28 24.16 16.24
CA HIS A 842 -10.76 22.82 16.50
C HIS A 842 -9.35 22.62 15.94
N ALA A 843 -8.98 23.23 14.81
CA ALA A 843 -7.61 23.28 14.34
C ALA A 843 -6.65 23.99 15.32
N PHE A 844 -7.14 24.88 16.19
CA PHE A 844 -6.32 25.45 17.28
C PHE A 844 -6.28 24.56 18.52
N VAL A 845 -7.35 23.83 18.83
CA VAL A 845 -7.36 22.80 19.88
C VAL A 845 -6.36 21.69 19.54
N ASP A 846 -6.38 21.21 18.28
CA ASP A 846 -5.43 20.22 17.77
C ASP A 846 -3.99 20.73 17.79
N ARG A 847 -3.76 22.02 17.48
CA ARG A 847 -2.43 22.65 17.66
C ARG A 847 -1.96 22.66 19.11
N ILE A 848 -2.84 22.86 20.09
CA ILE A 848 -2.48 22.78 21.52
C ILE A 848 -2.16 21.33 21.91
N TYR A 849 -2.91 20.36 21.41
CA TYR A 849 -2.61 18.93 21.55
C TYR A 849 -1.26 18.56 20.92
N GLU A 850 -0.93 19.06 19.72
CA GLU A 850 0.36 18.81 19.07
C GLU A 850 1.54 19.36 19.88
N LYS A 851 1.40 20.58 20.43
CA LYS A 851 2.39 21.17 21.35
C LYS A 851 2.61 20.30 22.57
N TRP A 852 1.55 19.77 23.17
CA TRP A 852 1.64 18.84 24.30
C TRP A 852 2.33 17.52 23.89
N LEU A 853 1.94 16.95 22.75
CA LEU A 853 2.40 15.64 22.27
C LEU A 853 3.89 15.65 21.93
N ARG A 854 4.40 16.73 21.33
CA ARG A 854 5.84 16.96 21.12
C ARG A 854 6.57 17.20 22.43
N LYS A 855 6.07 18.11 23.29
CA LYS A 855 6.69 18.49 24.56
C LYS A 855 6.95 17.31 25.49
N PHE A 856 5.99 16.38 25.57
CA PHE A 856 6.07 15.23 26.48
C PHE A 856 6.37 13.89 25.79
N ASN A 857 6.48 13.88 24.45
CA ASN A 857 6.82 12.75 23.59
C ASN A 857 6.11 11.43 23.99
N LYS A 858 4.80 11.52 24.23
CA LYS A 858 3.97 10.38 24.63
C LYS A 858 3.51 9.56 23.41
N SER A 859 3.18 8.30 23.65
CA SER A 859 2.50 7.42 22.69
C SER A 859 1.11 7.05 23.21
N ALA A 860 0.30 6.41 22.37
CA ALA A 860 -1.06 5.93 22.69
C ALA A 860 -1.20 5.11 23.99
N ASN A 861 -0.10 4.60 24.56
CA ASN A 861 -0.07 3.90 25.84
C ASN A 861 -0.50 4.77 27.05
N VAL A 862 -0.73 6.07 26.88
CA VAL A 862 -1.36 6.93 27.91
C VAL A 862 -2.89 6.86 27.95
N LEU A 863 -3.52 6.25 26.94
CA LEU A 863 -4.97 6.02 26.89
C LEU A 863 -5.31 4.69 27.61
N SER A 864 -6.34 4.69 28.45
CA SER A 864 -6.88 3.44 29.01
C SER A 864 -7.50 2.56 27.92
N THR A 865 -7.49 1.24 28.15
CA THR A 865 -8.01 0.21 27.25
C THR A 865 -9.38 -0.30 27.63
N ASN A 866 -9.86 -0.06 28.86
CA ASN A 866 -11.11 -0.62 29.37
C ASN A 866 -11.89 0.29 30.35
N ASP A 867 -11.31 1.41 30.81
CA ASP A 867 -11.89 2.24 31.87
C ASP A 867 -12.49 3.57 31.36
N ALA A 868 -12.41 3.85 30.05
CA ALA A 868 -12.96 5.06 29.45
C ALA A 868 -14.44 4.87 29.04
N PRO A 869 -15.19 5.97 28.82
CA PRO A 869 -16.51 5.91 28.20
C PRO A 869 -16.51 5.09 26.91
N ILE A 870 -17.67 4.52 26.56
CA ILE A 870 -17.83 3.69 25.36
C ILE A 870 -17.35 4.43 24.11
N GLY A 871 -16.51 3.78 23.29
CA GLY A 871 -15.94 4.39 22.10
C GLY A 871 -14.63 5.15 22.34
N HIS A 872 -14.31 5.56 23.57
CA HIS A 872 -13.11 6.35 23.88
C HIS A 872 -11.93 5.51 24.39
N ASN A 873 -12.01 4.19 24.48
CA ASN A 873 -10.85 3.38 24.86
C ASN A 873 -9.79 3.40 23.75
N ARG A 874 -8.52 3.20 24.11
CA ARG A 874 -7.38 3.27 23.19
C ARG A 874 -7.60 2.48 21.89
N ASP A 875 -8.22 1.31 22.02
CA ASP A 875 -8.40 0.33 20.96
C ASP A 875 -9.83 0.35 20.38
N ASP A 876 -10.71 1.26 20.85
CA ASP A 876 -12.04 1.49 20.29
C ASP A 876 -11.95 2.24 18.94
N VAL A 877 -12.98 2.06 18.10
CA VAL A 877 -13.09 2.66 16.75
C VAL A 877 -13.78 4.02 16.80
N ILE A 878 -13.19 5.00 16.11
CA ILE A 878 -13.68 6.37 15.97
C ILE A 878 -14.87 6.38 15.00
N VAL A 879 -16.08 6.56 15.53
CA VAL A 879 -17.33 6.62 14.75
C VAL A 879 -17.73 8.05 14.38
N PRO A 880 -18.43 8.30 13.26
CA PRO A 880 -18.87 7.35 12.22
C PRO A 880 -17.92 7.29 11.01
N LEU A 881 -16.65 7.67 11.19
CA LEU A 881 -15.73 7.98 10.08
C LEU A 881 -15.25 6.73 9.32
N PHE A 882 -15.14 6.87 7.99
CA PHE A 882 -14.63 5.84 7.09
C PHE A 882 -13.44 6.37 6.26
N PRO A 883 -12.38 5.55 6.01
CA PRO A 883 -12.16 4.22 6.57
C PRO A 883 -11.99 4.26 8.10
N VAL A 884 -12.25 3.13 8.76
CA VAL A 884 -12.28 3.07 10.23
C VAL A 884 -10.88 3.14 10.83
N TYR A 885 -10.71 3.99 11.84
CA TYR A 885 -9.49 4.12 12.64
C TYR A 885 -9.81 3.98 14.13
N THR A 886 -8.80 3.61 14.91
CA THR A 886 -8.86 3.59 16.39
C THR A 886 -8.20 4.83 16.98
N HIS A 887 -8.53 5.14 18.24
CA HIS A 887 -7.84 6.19 18.99
C HIS A 887 -6.32 5.97 19.06
N GLN A 888 -5.85 4.71 19.11
CA GLN A 888 -4.42 4.36 19.01
C GLN A 888 -3.79 4.85 17.70
N GLN A 889 -4.45 4.64 16.57
CA GLN A 889 -3.91 5.00 15.25
C GLN A 889 -3.84 6.53 15.05
N MET A 890 -4.75 7.27 15.71
CA MET A 890 -4.81 8.73 15.66
C MET A 890 -3.98 9.44 16.75
N PHE A 891 -3.45 8.70 17.73
CA PHE A 891 -2.51 9.22 18.73
C PHE A 891 -1.06 9.23 18.20
N LYS A 892 -0.83 10.09 17.20
CA LYS A 892 0.47 10.37 16.58
C LYS A 892 0.64 11.88 16.36
N LYS A 893 1.86 12.34 16.08
CA LYS A 893 2.16 13.76 15.78
C LYS A 893 1.60 14.16 14.41
N SER A 894 1.27 15.44 14.22
CA SER A 894 0.67 15.98 13.00
C SER A 894 1.47 15.61 11.74
N PHE A 895 2.80 15.72 11.78
CA PHE A 895 3.67 15.38 10.64
C PHE A 895 3.61 13.89 10.25
N GLU A 896 3.18 13.00 11.15
CA GLU A 896 2.97 11.57 10.85
C GLU A 896 1.69 11.33 10.02
N PHE A 897 0.85 12.36 9.84
CA PHE A 897 -0.33 12.37 8.97
C PHE A 897 -0.19 13.25 7.72
N GLY A 898 0.90 14.02 7.61
CA GLY A 898 1.23 14.86 6.45
C GLY A 898 1.01 16.37 6.59
N TYR A 899 0.56 16.86 7.76
CA TYR A 899 0.35 18.29 8.02
C TYR A 899 1.25 18.79 9.17
N ASP A 900 1.59 20.08 9.23
CA ASP A 900 2.22 20.64 10.42
C ASP A 900 1.93 22.12 10.70
N TYR A 901 2.03 22.49 11.98
CA TYR A 901 1.88 23.85 12.47
C TYR A 901 3.22 24.61 12.43
N GLN A 902 3.31 25.57 11.51
CA GLN A 902 4.46 26.46 11.24
C GLN A 902 5.16 27.10 12.46
N ASP A 903 4.52 27.12 13.63
CA ASP A 903 4.99 27.75 14.85
C ASP A 903 5.04 26.79 16.06
N VAL A 904 5.21 25.48 15.80
CA VAL A 904 5.38 24.42 16.80
C VAL A 904 6.65 23.61 16.50
N ASP A 905 7.72 23.85 17.27
CA ASP A 905 8.98 23.11 17.10
C ASP A 905 8.88 21.64 17.56
N GLU A 906 9.91 20.84 17.27
CA GLU A 906 10.04 19.42 17.66
C GLU A 906 9.83 19.14 19.16
N LYS A 907 9.92 20.17 20.01
CA LYS A 907 9.82 20.13 21.48
C LYS A 907 8.53 20.80 21.99
N GLY A 908 7.58 21.10 21.10
CA GLY A 908 6.28 21.69 21.42
C GLY A 908 6.31 23.18 21.76
N ARG A 909 7.42 23.87 21.45
CA ARG A 909 7.63 25.30 21.74
C ARG A 909 7.23 26.15 20.53
N SER A 910 6.82 27.39 20.79
CA SER A 910 6.52 28.38 19.74
C SER A 910 7.51 29.55 19.83
N PRO A 911 7.77 30.33 18.75
CA PRO A 911 8.76 31.40 18.74
C PRO A 911 8.60 32.48 19.82
N ASP A 912 7.38 32.68 20.34
CA ASP A 912 7.09 33.58 21.47
C ASP A 912 7.92 33.27 22.74
N HIS A 913 8.41 32.03 22.92
CA HIS A 913 8.99 31.55 24.18
C HIS A 913 10.30 32.25 24.63
N GLU A 914 11.02 32.95 23.75
CA GLU A 914 12.31 33.58 24.08
C GLU A 914 12.19 34.92 24.85
N LYS A 915 10.98 35.38 25.20
CA LYS A 915 10.78 36.60 26.02
C LYS A 915 10.35 36.38 27.46
N ASP A 916 9.75 35.23 27.78
CA ASP A 916 9.06 35.05 29.06
C ASP A 916 9.85 34.22 30.09
N ASN A 917 11.09 33.83 29.78
CA ASN A 917 11.97 33.02 30.64
C ASN A 917 12.68 33.81 31.78
N GLU A 918 12.06 34.88 32.32
CA GLU A 918 12.49 35.58 33.54
C GLU A 918 11.46 35.49 34.68
N SER A 919 10.76 34.35 34.80
CA SER A 919 10.15 33.80 36.03
C SER A 919 9.60 32.39 35.71
N GLU A 920 9.45 31.44 36.63
CA GLU A 920 9.44 31.49 38.10
C GLU A 920 10.45 30.48 38.70
N SER A 921 11.37 30.94 39.55
CA SER A 921 12.05 30.07 40.53
C SER A 921 12.06 30.77 41.87
N LEU A 922 11.25 30.27 42.81
CA LEU A 922 10.94 30.99 44.06
C LEU A 922 10.98 29.99 45.22
N GLY A 923 12.13 29.88 45.90
CA GLY A 923 12.32 28.76 46.82
C GLY A 923 13.60 28.66 47.64
N ASP A 924 14.45 29.69 47.76
CA ASP A 924 15.43 29.72 48.87
C ASP A 924 15.79 31.14 49.34
N TYR A 925 16.37 31.25 50.54
CA TYR A 925 16.33 32.42 51.42
C TYR A 925 17.62 33.28 51.43
N LEU A 926 17.43 34.60 51.60
CA LEU A 926 18.33 35.55 52.28
C LEU A 926 19.76 35.81 51.72
N THR A 927 20.01 37.00 51.15
CA THR A 927 20.67 38.14 51.85
C THR A 927 21.26 39.23 50.91
N ARG A 928 21.20 40.49 51.38
CA ARG A 928 22.00 41.68 51.01
C ARG A 928 21.69 42.41 49.67
N PRO A 929 22.03 43.72 49.56
CA PRO A 929 21.24 44.69 48.77
C PRO A 929 22.11 45.47 47.71
N PRO A 930 21.64 46.57 47.09
CA PRO A 930 21.91 46.84 45.66
C PRO A 930 23.18 47.64 45.35
N ILE A 931 23.62 47.54 44.08
CA ILE A 931 24.63 48.41 43.45
C ILE A 931 24.04 49.02 42.16
N SER A 932 24.56 50.19 41.78
CA SER A 932 23.91 51.19 40.92
C SER A 932 24.03 51.01 39.41
N ALA A 933 23.02 51.55 38.72
CA ALA A 933 22.90 51.77 37.27
C ALA A 933 24.10 52.43 36.54
N ALA A 934 24.15 52.19 35.22
CA ALA A 934 24.48 53.19 34.19
C ALA A 934 23.77 52.82 32.85
N PRO A 935 23.50 53.77 31.93
CA PRO A 935 22.45 53.60 30.89
C PRO A 935 22.95 53.40 29.45
N GLY A 936 22.04 52.98 28.55
CA GLY A 936 22.33 52.87 27.11
C GLY A 936 21.12 53.00 26.16
N LYS A 937 21.10 54.08 25.37
CA LYS A 937 20.41 54.26 24.08
C LYS A 937 18.87 54.30 24.05
N LEU A 938 18.31 55.49 24.27
CA LEU A 938 17.33 56.03 23.32
C LEU A 938 18.07 56.37 22.01
N MET A 939 17.61 55.88 20.85
CA MET A 939 17.70 56.54 19.52
C MET A 939 17.22 55.58 18.41
N CYS A 940 15.91 55.54 18.10
CA CYS A 940 15.41 54.97 16.84
C CYS A 940 13.99 55.42 16.44
N TRP A 941 13.62 56.68 16.73
CA TRP A 941 12.26 57.21 16.50
C TRP A 941 12.23 58.46 15.58
N TRP A 942 13.19 58.56 14.65
CA TRP A 942 13.36 59.75 13.79
C TRP A 942 13.77 59.48 12.33
N LEU A 943 13.57 58.25 11.83
CA LEU A 943 13.97 57.84 10.47
C LEU A 943 12.88 57.18 9.60
N MET A 944 11.66 56.97 10.11
CA MET A 944 10.56 56.43 9.28
C MET A 944 9.65 57.51 8.66
N SER A 945 9.66 58.74 9.18
CA SER A 945 8.76 59.82 8.73
C SER A 945 9.17 60.52 7.42
N VAL A 946 10.24 60.07 6.75
CA VAL A 946 10.82 60.75 5.56
C VAL A 946 10.65 59.92 4.27
N MET A 947 10.46 58.59 4.36
CA MET A 947 10.35 57.74 3.16
C MET A 947 8.95 57.69 2.52
N LEU A 948 7.88 58.04 3.25
CA LEU A 948 6.51 58.07 2.70
C LEU A 948 6.22 59.25 1.75
N LEU A 949 7.17 60.17 1.53
CA LEU A 949 7.00 61.36 0.69
C LEU A 949 7.67 61.26 -0.70
N TRP A 950 8.15 60.08 -1.09
CA TRP A 950 8.92 59.89 -2.33
C TRP A 950 8.32 58.90 -3.35
N GLN A 951 7.11 58.39 -3.11
CA GLN A 951 6.39 57.49 -4.04
C GLN A 951 5.14 58.14 -4.68
N LEU A 952 4.95 59.46 -4.55
CA LEU A 952 3.84 60.22 -5.14
C LEU A 952 4.30 61.25 -6.20
N LEU A 953 5.50 61.10 -6.77
CA LEU A 953 6.11 62.08 -7.68
C LEU A 953 6.87 61.45 -8.88
N LEU A 954 6.57 60.20 -9.26
CA LEU A 954 7.13 59.55 -10.45
C LEU A 954 6.06 58.76 -11.23
N ALA A 955 5.00 59.46 -11.64
CA ALA A 955 4.00 59.00 -12.59
C ALA A 955 3.38 60.21 -13.33
N ASP A 956 4.14 60.74 -14.28
CA ASP A 956 3.79 61.83 -15.21
C ASP A 956 4.54 61.55 -16.53
#